data_AF-A0A847YFQ3-F1
#
_entry.id   AF-A0A847YFQ3-F1
#
_cell.length_a   1.000
_cell.length_b   1.000
_cell.length_c   1.000
_cell.angle_alpha   90.00
_cell.angle_beta   90.00
_cell.angle_gamma   90.00
#
_symmetry.space_group_name_H-M   'P 1'
#
loop_
_entity.id
_entity.type
_entity.pdbx_description
1 polymer ?
#
loop_
_entity_poly.entity_id
_entity_poly.type
_entity_poly.pdbx_seq_one_letter_code
_entity_poly.pdbx_strand_id
1 'polypeptide(L)'
;GDRSAIDLWNGRSVAQYRPATGVLEKGRWYHLAVTSGKGGTAVYINGVPCAADETAWSINAEQRGCPLNLASSQPSGAERFAGGMAQVAVYAGVLAQEEIARHTDAMGFREARLAAEESRRRMAAEAAAKAAALEQAREKRRQELMQDPALFALGEPTVYEGERLTAIDLPVGGIGVGAVQFDGTGRRHAWQIFGNVAYRLVPNSFFAVRAKVGEGYTVRALQTVAVGPLPGMKSVKLRARYPLAEYLFEDDAIPCRVSMEVYSPFIPLDARDSAIPCVIHRFHFHNPGSAPVDIDLLATQQNAVGYRGDGAIEDDRHSAFGGNVNRVLRRAGATWLVMEREGQPQGDMVLAVDDPEAAAVPAWSDLNELVAQFGQGSLRGTLREGGAGPSPAGRTLRGAIAAPLSLAPGESKTLTVVLAWYFPDLPAGQGNWGGKGRKYEAVWGNAKEVTGEVLARKGELYARTRLYVDTLYASNLPVWLIDRIANQTAILRSGTVFWTKDDYFGGWEGCNLDAGCCMGNCNHVWHYAQAHARLFPAVARLMRQQEFRFQKPDGAVPHRQPDSFPAFDGQCGVVLNSYREHLMSPDDAWLRAHWPHIKAAMDYLIHRWDSDENGVPSGPQWNTLDGELGGSSSWLGSLYLAALRAAEEMARLVADGDSAERYRRIFLAGAAEQDRTLFNGRYYIQIPEATPYQDYGDGCGIDQVLGQWWAWQLDLGAVYPEEHVRTALSHLFLFNFRGRMEGLPQRPRKFVADEDAGTQMFVWPAGTARPAKPIQYASEVMSGFEYAAAAAMVRSGLLKEGFTVARAIALRYDGRLRQGLSPGNYTSWGYSGNPFGDDECGKFYARAMSSWSLLTACQGAIVDGPAKTIGFLPVWRPDDHASFFTAPQGWGLYRQSRKEGELTCRIELRYGSLDVNRFVAGLPPGTRVAAVHAAVDEQETPVTSSAAGGRLVLEFSRPLRLEADHRLVVKVRLEEVGR
;
A
#
# COMPACT_ATOMS: atom_id res chain seq x y z
N GLY A 1 -18.67 -44.42 8.25
CA GLY A 1 -18.60 -43.14 7.51
C GLY A 1 -18.93 -42.00 8.44
N ASP A 2 -18.75 -40.78 7.93
CA ASP A 2 -19.30 -39.56 8.51
C ASP A 2 -20.82 -39.68 8.61
N ARG A 3 -21.39 -39.27 9.74
CA ARG A 3 -22.84 -39.33 10.04
C ARG A 3 -23.39 -37.97 10.44
N SER A 4 -22.62 -36.91 10.18
CA SER A 4 -22.98 -35.52 10.48
C SER A 4 -23.91 -34.90 9.44
N ALA A 5 -24.09 -35.55 8.28
CA ALA A 5 -24.94 -35.09 7.20
C ALA A 5 -25.66 -36.24 6.50
N ILE A 6 -26.75 -35.89 5.82
CA ILE A 6 -27.48 -36.73 4.87
C ILE A 6 -27.24 -36.17 3.49
N ASP A 7 -26.63 -36.98 2.63
CA ASP A 7 -26.45 -36.66 1.23
C ASP A 7 -27.70 -37.05 0.46
N LEU A 8 -28.32 -36.09 -0.21
CA LEU A 8 -29.35 -36.36 -1.20
C LEU A 8 -28.77 -36.17 -2.60
N TRP A 9 -29.01 -37.16 -3.47
CA TRP A 9 -28.59 -37.14 -4.87
C TRP A 9 -29.80 -37.07 -5.78
N ASN A 10 -29.78 -36.14 -6.75
CA ASN A 10 -30.86 -35.96 -7.73
C ASN A 10 -30.46 -36.48 -9.12
N GLY A 11 -29.35 -37.21 -9.23
CA GLY A 11 -28.79 -37.70 -10.50
C GLY A 11 -27.77 -36.76 -11.16
N ARG A 12 -27.68 -35.50 -10.73
CA ARG A 12 -26.71 -34.51 -11.26
C ARG A 12 -25.74 -33.97 -10.21
N SER A 13 -26.25 -33.66 -9.03
CA SER A 13 -25.46 -33.09 -7.92
C SER A 13 -25.94 -33.61 -6.57
N VAL A 14 -25.07 -33.51 -5.56
CA VAL A 14 -25.36 -33.92 -4.18
C VAL A 14 -25.56 -32.68 -3.32
N ALA A 15 -26.63 -32.65 -2.51
CA ALA A 15 -26.80 -31.67 -1.45
C ALA A 15 -26.73 -32.33 -0.08
N GLN A 16 -26.07 -31.66 0.86
CA GLN A 16 -25.88 -32.14 2.23
C GLN A 16 -26.85 -31.45 3.18
N TYR A 17 -27.52 -32.26 4.02
CA TYR A 17 -28.43 -31.79 5.06
C TYR A 17 -27.97 -32.24 6.44
N ARG A 18 -27.79 -31.31 7.37
CA ARG A 18 -27.31 -31.59 8.72
C ARG A 18 -28.44 -31.65 9.75
N PRO A 19 -28.60 -32.76 10.50
CA PRO A 19 -29.59 -32.87 11.57
C PRO A 19 -29.42 -31.81 12.66
N ALA A 20 -30.52 -31.33 13.23
CA ALA A 20 -30.50 -30.38 14.35
C ALA A 20 -29.91 -30.94 15.66
N THR A 21 -29.65 -32.25 15.73
CA THR A 21 -28.98 -32.91 16.86
C THR A 21 -27.50 -33.18 16.58
N GLY A 22 -26.97 -32.75 15.43
CA GLY A 22 -25.61 -33.03 14.99
C GLY A 22 -25.51 -34.38 14.28
N VAL A 23 -24.89 -35.37 14.92
CA VAL A 23 -24.51 -36.65 14.29
C VAL A 23 -25.60 -37.70 14.46
N LEU A 24 -25.93 -38.44 13.38
CA LEU A 24 -26.80 -39.60 13.44
C LEU A 24 -26.09 -40.81 14.10
N GLU A 25 -26.79 -41.48 15.00
CA GLU A 25 -26.29 -42.61 15.78
C GLU A 25 -26.54 -43.93 15.06
N LYS A 26 -25.48 -44.75 14.93
CA LYS A 26 -25.58 -46.08 14.34
C LYS A 26 -26.41 -46.97 15.26
N GLY A 27 -27.36 -47.71 14.68
CA GLY A 27 -28.25 -48.62 15.42
C GLY A 27 -29.51 -47.97 15.98
N ARG A 28 -29.75 -46.68 15.67
CA ARG A 28 -30.95 -45.95 16.10
C ARG A 28 -31.90 -45.73 14.92
N TRP A 29 -33.22 -45.84 15.18
CA TRP A 29 -34.25 -45.48 14.21
C TRP A 29 -34.46 -43.96 14.19
N TYR A 30 -34.75 -43.43 13.00
CA TYR A 30 -35.05 -42.02 12.77
C TYR A 30 -36.26 -41.89 11.88
N HIS A 31 -37.09 -40.88 12.12
CA HIS A 31 -38.11 -40.47 11.17
C HIS A 31 -37.49 -39.49 10.17
N LEU A 32 -37.33 -39.90 8.92
CA LEU A 32 -36.83 -39.06 7.82
C LEU A 32 -38.02 -38.63 6.95
N ALA A 33 -38.21 -37.33 6.78
CA ALA A 33 -39.10 -36.79 5.76
C ALA A 33 -38.31 -35.91 4.80
N VAL A 34 -38.54 -36.11 3.50
CA VAL A 34 -37.97 -35.29 2.42
C VAL A 34 -39.14 -34.71 1.64
N THR A 35 -39.13 -33.41 1.46
CA THR A 35 -40.15 -32.68 0.67
C THR A 35 -39.45 -31.93 -0.45
N SER A 36 -40.02 -31.90 -1.66
CA SER A 36 -39.45 -31.20 -2.81
C SER A 36 -40.57 -30.53 -3.61
N GLY A 37 -40.43 -29.24 -3.90
CA GLY A 37 -41.42 -28.46 -4.67
C GLY A 37 -40.88 -27.13 -5.17
N LYS A 38 -41.76 -26.17 -5.48
CA LYS A 38 -41.38 -24.84 -6.02
C LYS A 38 -40.40 -24.06 -5.12
N GLY A 39 -40.39 -24.33 -3.82
CA GLY A 39 -39.48 -23.73 -2.85
C GLY A 39 -38.18 -24.50 -2.61
N GLY A 40 -37.87 -25.52 -3.43
CA GLY A 40 -36.71 -26.39 -3.25
C GLY A 40 -37.01 -27.63 -2.40
N THR A 41 -35.95 -28.31 -1.99
CA THR A 41 -35.99 -29.52 -1.16
C THR A 41 -35.73 -29.17 0.30
N ALA A 42 -36.53 -29.74 1.21
CA ALA A 42 -36.31 -29.67 2.64
C ALA A 42 -36.29 -31.08 3.23
N VAL A 43 -35.36 -31.30 4.16
CA VAL A 43 -35.16 -32.56 4.88
C VAL A 43 -35.48 -32.36 6.35
N TYR A 44 -36.22 -33.30 6.93
CA TYR A 44 -36.58 -33.31 8.33
C TYR A 44 -36.13 -34.62 8.96
N ILE A 45 -35.46 -34.53 10.11
CA ILE A 45 -35.10 -35.68 10.94
C ILE A 45 -35.85 -35.56 12.26
N ASN A 46 -36.57 -36.62 12.62
CA ASN A 46 -37.48 -36.66 13.76
C ASN A 46 -38.42 -35.44 13.76
N GLY A 47 -38.94 -35.07 12.59
CA GLY A 47 -39.88 -33.96 12.43
C GLY A 47 -39.28 -32.55 12.54
N VAL A 48 -37.96 -32.43 12.70
CA VAL A 48 -37.24 -31.15 12.79
C VAL A 48 -36.47 -30.88 11.50
N PRO A 49 -36.57 -29.67 10.90
CA PRO A 49 -35.87 -29.35 9.67
C PRO A 49 -34.35 -29.37 9.86
N CYS A 50 -33.66 -29.93 8.88
CA CYS A 50 -32.21 -29.97 8.78
C CYS A 50 -31.69 -28.71 8.08
N ALA A 51 -30.52 -28.23 8.49
CA ALA A 51 -29.85 -27.14 7.78
C ALA A 51 -29.24 -27.69 6.48
N ALA A 52 -29.47 -27.00 5.35
CA ALA A 52 -28.90 -27.34 4.06
C ALA A 52 -27.67 -26.46 3.77
N ASP A 53 -26.66 -27.02 3.10
CA ASP A 53 -25.47 -26.27 2.67
C ASP A 53 -25.72 -25.36 1.46
N GLU A 54 -26.77 -25.62 0.69
CA GLU A 54 -27.19 -24.83 -0.46
C GLU A 54 -28.71 -24.60 -0.43
N THR A 55 -29.15 -23.40 -0.80
CA THR A 55 -30.55 -22.97 -0.62
C THR A 55 -31.48 -23.34 -1.78
N ALA A 56 -30.97 -23.86 -2.91
CA ALA A 56 -31.77 -24.22 -4.07
C ALA A 56 -31.36 -25.59 -4.66
N TRP A 57 -31.83 -26.67 -4.04
CA TRP A 57 -31.67 -28.04 -4.54
C TRP A 57 -33.05 -28.68 -4.71
N SER A 58 -33.39 -29.18 -5.89
CA SER A 58 -34.69 -29.81 -6.17
C SER A 58 -34.53 -31.22 -6.71
N ILE A 59 -35.38 -32.15 -6.27
CA ILE A 59 -35.51 -33.47 -6.87
C ILE A 59 -36.45 -33.34 -8.08
N ASN A 60 -35.90 -33.40 -9.29
CA ASN A 60 -36.68 -33.45 -10.53
C ASN A 60 -36.78 -34.89 -11.04
N ALA A 61 -37.99 -35.34 -11.41
CA ALA A 61 -38.16 -36.60 -12.12
C ALA A 61 -37.89 -36.38 -13.62
N GLU A 62 -36.71 -36.79 -14.10
CA GLU A 62 -36.28 -36.54 -15.49
C GLU A 62 -36.96 -37.48 -16.51
N GLN A 63 -37.53 -38.60 -16.06
CA GLN A 63 -38.20 -39.60 -16.91
C GLN A 63 -39.44 -40.18 -16.24
N ARG A 64 -40.48 -40.48 -17.05
CA ARG A 64 -41.68 -41.21 -16.61
C ARG A 64 -41.49 -42.72 -16.78
N GLY A 65 -41.97 -43.51 -15.81
CA GLY A 65 -41.95 -44.97 -15.88
C GLY A 65 -40.70 -45.65 -15.29
N CYS A 66 -39.76 -44.90 -14.71
CA CYS A 66 -38.64 -45.46 -13.95
C CYS A 66 -39.10 -46.00 -12.58
N PRO A 67 -38.50 -47.09 -12.06
CA PRO A 67 -38.76 -47.53 -10.70
C PRO A 67 -38.23 -46.50 -9.70
N LEU A 68 -39.06 -46.08 -8.73
CA LEU A 68 -38.62 -45.28 -7.59
C LEU A 68 -37.90 -46.22 -6.61
N ASN A 69 -36.56 -46.14 -6.59
CA ASN A 69 -35.78 -46.86 -5.59
C ASN A 69 -35.55 -45.96 -4.37
N LEU A 70 -35.91 -46.47 -3.19
CA LEU A 70 -35.49 -45.91 -1.91
C LEU A 70 -34.26 -46.68 -1.42
N ALA A 71 -33.31 -45.99 -0.79
CA ALA A 71 -32.09 -46.60 -0.23
C ALA A 71 -31.13 -47.25 -1.26
N SER A 72 -31.06 -46.72 -2.49
CA SER A 72 -30.09 -47.13 -3.54
C SER A 72 -29.67 -45.90 -4.35
N SER A 73 -28.39 -45.83 -4.75
CA SER A 73 -27.93 -44.72 -5.59
C SER A 73 -28.33 -44.89 -7.05
N GLN A 74 -28.50 -46.13 -7.56
CA GLN A 74 -28.88 -46.36 -8.97
C GLN A 74 -30.22 -47.12 -9.15
N PRO A 75 -30.89 -46.96 -10.31
CA PRO A 75 -32.04 -47.79 -10.72
C PRO A 75 -31.75 -49.29 -10.71
N SER A 76 -30.50 -49.69 -10.95
CA SER A 76 -29.98 -51.06 -10.95
C SER A 76 -29.74 -51.64 -9.54
N GLY A 77 -29.83 -50.83 -8.49
CA GLY A 77 -29.64 -51.30 -7.11
C GLY A 77 -28.20 -51.22 -6.56
N ALA A 78 -27.31 -50.42 -7.19
CA ALA A 78 -25.95 -50.19 -6.70
C ALA A 78 -25.93 -49.31 -5.42
N GLU A 79 -24.93 -49.54 -4.54
CA GLU A 79 -24.71 -48.79 -3.29
C GLU A 79 -25.93 -48.75 -2.35
N ARG A 80 -26.46 -49.92 -2.00
CA ARG A 80 -27.59 -50.02 -1.07
C ARG A 80 -27.25 -49.40 0.29
N PHE A 81 -28.20 -48.66 0.85
CA PHE A 81 -28.12 -48.19 2.23
C PHE A 81 -27.96 -49.39 3.18
N ALA A 82 -26.86 -49.43 3.92
CA ALA A 82 -26.55 -50.49 4.88
C ALA A 82 -27.31 -50.30 6.20
N GLY A 83 -28.64 -50.22 6.12
CA GLY A 83 -29.55 -50.02 7.27
C GLY A 83 -30.96 -50.53 6.99
N GLY A 84 -31.81 -50.49 8.02
CA GLY A 84 -33.22 -50.87 7.89
C GLY A 84 -34.09 -49.69 7.48
N MET A 85 -35.11 -49.95 6.66
CA MET A 85 -36.23 -49.04 6.45
C MET A 85 -37.50 -49.70 6.98
N ALA A 86 -38.31 -48.92 7.70
CA ALA A 86 -39.65 -49.30 8.15
C ALA A 86 -40.66 -48.28 7.59
N GLN A 87 -41.96 -48.63 7.64
CA GLN A 87 -43.13 -47.77 7.36
C GLN A 87 -42.87 -46.59 6.41
N VAL A 88 -42.98 -46.83 5.10
CA VAL A 88 -42.78 -45.81 4.06
C VAL A 88 -44.12 -45.23 3.62
N ALA A 89 -44.20 -43.90 3.54
CA ALA A 89 -45.34 -43.17 2.98
C ALA A 89 -44.88 -42.22 1.87
N VAL A 90 -45.65 -42.13 0.79
CA VAL A 90 -45.40 -41.23 -0.35
C VAL A 90 -46.63 -40.36 -0.56
N TYR A 91 -46.42 -39.05 -0.66
CA TYR A 91 -47.49 -38.06 -0.80
C TYR A 91 -47.39 -37.39 -2.17
N ALA A 92 -48.55 -37.02 -2.74
CA ALA A 92 -48.63 -36.35 -4.03
C ALA A 92 -48.32 -34.84 -3.98
N GLY A 93 -48.00 -34.29 -2.79
CA GLY A 93 -47.74 -32.87 -2.58
C GLY A 93 -46.75 -32.61 -1.43
N VAL A 94 -46.27 -31.36 -1.34
CA VAL A 94 -45.38 -30.89 -0.27
C VAL A 94 -46.16 -30.79 1.03
N LEU A 95 -45.75 -31.53 2.06
CA LEU A 95 -46.33 -31.44 3.39
C LEU A 95 -45.82 -30.20 4.13
N ALA A 96 -46.70 -29.54 4.88
CA ALA A 96 -46.29 -28.48 5.80
C ALA A 96 -45.53 -29.06 7.00
N GLN A 97 -44.69 -28.25 7.66
CA GLN A 97 -43.88 -28.72 8.79
C GLN A 97 -44.74 -29.27 9.93
N GLU A 98 -45.91 -28.67 10.19
CA GLU A 98 -46.86 -29.10 11.22
C GLU A 98 -47.43 -30.50 10.92
N GLU A 99 -47.63 -30.82 9.64
CA GLU A 99 -48.10 -32.14 9.21
C GLU A 99 -47.02 -33.20 9.40
N ILE A 100 -45.79 -32.87 9.03
CA ILE A 100 -44.62 -33.74 9.24
C ILE A 100 -44.43 -34.00 10.73
N ALA A 101 -44.61 -32.98 11.59
CA ALA A 101 -44.55 -33.15 13.05
C ALA A 101 -45.65 -34.08 13.57
N ARG A 102 -46.88 -33.98 13.06
CA ARG A 102 -47.98 -34.91 13.42
C ARG A 102 -47.67 -36.35 13.00
N HIS A 103 -47.12 -36.56 11.79
CA HIS A 103 -46.71 -37.90 11.34
C HIS A 103 -45.60 -38.47 12.22
N THR A 104 -44.60 -37.65 12.52
CA THR A 104 -43.49 -38.01 13.41
C THR A 104 -44.01 -38.47 14.78
N ASP A 105 -44.95 -37.72 15.36
CA ASP A 105 -45.55 -38.06 16.65
C ASP A 105 -46.36 -39.37 16.60
N ALA A 106 -47.18 -39.54 15.56
CA ALA A 106 -47.99 -40.74 15.37
C ALA A 106 -47.13 -42.00 15.17
N MET A 107 -45.93 -41.87 14.63
CA MET A 107 -44.95 -42.96 14.48
C MET A 107 -44.13 -43.24 15.75
N GLY A 108 -44.46 -42.60 16.88
CA GLY A 108 -43.79 -42.84 18.17
C GLY A 108 -42.51 -42.03 18.38
N PHE A 109 -42.20 -41.05 17.53
CA PHE A 109 -41.00 -40.20 17.63
C PHE A 109 -41.24 -38.88 18.37
N ARG A 110 -42.37 -38.71 19.06
CA ARG A 110 -42.73 -37.45 19.74
C ARG A 110 -41.64 -36.94 20.69
N GLU A 111 -41.14 -37.80 21.56
CA GLU A 111 -40.08 -37.43 22.51
C GLU A 111 -38.78 -37.06 21.79
N ALA A 112 -38.41 -37.82 20.75
CA ALA A 112 -37.23 -37.55 19.92
C ALA A 112 -37.36 -36.21 19.16
N ARG A 113 -38.56 -35.86 18.69
CA ARG A 113 -38.86 -34.56 18.05
C ARG A 113 -38.74 -33.42 19.03
N LEU A 114 -39.38 -33.52 20.20
CA LEU A 114 -39.32 -32.45 21.22
C LEU A 114 -37.89 -32.21 21.69
N ALA A 115 -37.11 -33.28 21.92
CA ALA A 115 -35.69 -33.17 22.27
C ALA A 115 -34.86 -32.53 21.13
N ALA A 116 -35.14 -32.85 19.87
CA ALA A 116 -34.49 -32.23 18.72
C ALA A 116 -34.87 -30.75 18.54
N GLU A 117 -36.13 -30.37 18.81
CA GLU A 117 -36.58 -28.98 18.81
C GLU A 117 -35.92 -28.16 19.92
N GLU A 118 -35.80 -28.73 21.12
CA GLU A 118 -35.09 -28.13 22.25
C GLU A 118 -33.60 -27.95 21.93
N SER A 119 -32.94 -28.98 21.37
CA SER A 119 -31.56 -28.89 20.89
C SER A 119 -31.39 -27.78 19.84
N ARG A 120 -32.31 -27.69 18.88
CA ARG A 120 -32.31 -26.61 17.87
C ARG A 120 -32.45 -25.23 18.50
N ARG A 121 -33.38 -25.06 19.45
CA ARG A 121 -33.57 -23.79 20.17
C ARG A 121 -32.34 -23.42 20.98
N ARG A 122 -31.73 -24.38 21.67
CA ARG A 122 -30.47 -24.18 22.42
C ARG A 122 -29.34 -23.74 21.50
N MET A 123 -29.10 -24.46 20.39
CA MET A 123 -28.05 -24.09 19.43
C MET A 123 -28.31 -22.71 18.79
N ALA A 124 -29.57 -22.38 18.48
CA ALA A 124 -29.93 -21.06 17.95
C ALA A 124 -29.69 -19.95 18.99
N ALA A 125 -30.04 -20.21 20.26
CA ALA A 125 -29.78 -19.29 21.36
C ALA A 125 -28.27 -19.13 21.63
N GLU A 126 -27.49 -20.21 21.59
CA GLU A 126 -26.03 -20.19 21.71
C GLU A 126 -25.39 -19.41 20.54
N ALA A 127 -25.86 -19.63 19.30
CA ALA A 127 -25.41 -18.89 18.13
C ALA A 127 -25.74 -17.39 18.23
N ALA A 128 -26.95 -17.05 18.68
CA ALA A 128 -27.36 -15.66 18.91
C ALA A 128 -26.55 -15.00 20.02
N ALA A 129 -26.30 -15.70 21.13
CA ALA A 129 -25.47 -15.22 22.23
C ALA A 129 -24.01 -15.00 21.76
N LYS A 130 -23.46 -15.92 20.96
CA LYS A 130 -22.13 -15.77 20.35
C LYS A 130 -22.07 -14.57 19.41
N ALA A 131 -23.08 -14.38 18.56
CA ALA A 131 -23.15 -13.23 17.67
C ALA A 131 -23.24 -11.90 18.44
N ALA A 132 -24.05 -11.84 19.51
CA ALA A 132 -24.16 -10.68 20.38
C ALA A 132 -22.84 -10.37 21.12
N ALA A 133 -22.15 -11.39 21.64
CA ALA A 133 -20.85 -11.24 22.28
C ALA A 133 -19.78 -10.71 21.31
N LEU A 134 -19.76 -11.21 20.07
CA LEU A 134 -18.88 -10.71 19.02
C LEU A 134 -19.17 -9.25 18.69
N GLU A 135 -20.44 -8.86 18.58
CA GLU A 135 -20.81 -7.47 18.32
C GLU A 135 -20.41 -6.54 19.48
N GLN A 136 -20.61 -6.97 20.72
CA GLN A 136 -20.16 -6.23 21.89
C GLN A 136 -18.62 -6.08 21.90
N ALA A 137 -17.87 -7.12 21.54
CA ALA A 137 -16.41 -7.06 21.47
C ALA A 137 -15.92 -6.12 20.35
N ARG A 138 -16.58 -6.13 19.18
CA ARG A 138 -16.31 -5.20 18.07
C ARG A 138 -16.56 -3.76 18.50
N GLU A 139 -17.69 -3.50 19.14
CA GLU A 139 -18.05 -2.16 19.59
C GLU A 139 -17.08 -1.65 20.65
N LYS A 140 -16.77 -2.48 21.64
CA LYS A 140 -15.77 -2.17 22.65
C LYS A 140 -14.44 -1.80 21.99
N ARG A 141 -13.97 -2.59 21.03
CA ARG A 141 -12.70 -2.31 20.34
C ARG A 141 -12.75 -1.04 19.50
N ARG A 142 -13.89 -0.74 18.84
CA ARG A 142 -14.09 0.54 18.13
C ARG A 142 -13.97 1.72 19.10
N GLN A 143 -14.63 1.64 20.25
CA GLN A 143 -14.57 2.69 21.29
C GLN A 143 -13.15 2.85 21.85
N GLU A 144 -12.45 1.75 22.15
CA GLU A 144 -11.04 1.78 22.56
C GLU A 144 -10.16 2.49 21.54
N LEU A 145 -10.31 2.19 20.24
CA LEU A 145 -9.54 2.83 19.18
C LEU A 145 -9.87 4.33 19.06
N MET A 146 -11.15 4.71 19.14
CA MET A 146 -11.55 6.11 19.14
C MET A 146 -11.07 6.87 20.38
N GLN A 147 -10.85 6.17 21.49
CA GLN A 147 -10.35 6.75 22.75
C GLN A 147 -8.82 6.65 22.88
N ASP A 148 -8.11 6.05 21.91
CA ASP A 148 -6.66 5.93 21.93
C ASP A 148 -6.03 7.34 21.97
N PRO A 149 -5.32 7.72 23.05
CA PRO A 149 -4.69 9.04 23.14
C PRO A 149 -3.64 9.24 22.05
N ALA A 150 -3.07 8.16 21.49
CA ALA A 150 -2.12 8.23 20.38
C ALA A 150 -2.74 8.82 19.11
N LEU A 151 -4.08 8.86 18.96
CA LEU A 151 -4.71 9.52 17.82
C LEU A 151 -4.29 10.99 17.71
N PHE A 152 -4.15 11.70 18.84
CA PHE A 152 -3.88 13.14 18.87
C PHE A 152 -2.56 13.54 19.53
N ALA A 153 -1.92 12.60 20.23
CA ALA A 153 -0.57 12.79 20.75
C ALA A 153 0.44 12.81 19.59
N LEU A 154 1.51 13.61 19.74
CA LEU A 154 2.64 13.56 18.81
C LEU A 154 3.26 12.15 18.83
N GLY A 155 3.46 11.58 20.02
CA GLY A 155 4.08 10.27 20.17
C GLY A 155 5.58 10.28 19.85
N GLU A 156 6.17 9.10 19.90
CA GLU A 156 7.59 8.88 19.61
C GLU A 156 7.74 8.00 18.36
N PRO A 157 8.89 8.09 17.66
CA PRO A 157 9.21 7.19 16.54
C PRO A 157 9.07 5.72 16.93
N THR A 158 8.48 4.94 16.03
CA THR A 158 8.30 3.51 16.25
C THR A 158 9.65 2.80 16.36
N VAL A 159 9.85 2.05 17.45
CA VAL A 159 10.95 1.11 17.61
C VAL A 159 10.39 -0.30 17.52
N TYR A 160 10.86 -1.07 16.54
CA TYR A 160 10.47 -2.46 16.34
C TYR A 160 11.45 -3.36 17.11
N GLU A 161 10.89 -4.25 17.94
CA GLU A 161 11.63 -5.20 18.76
C GLU A 161 10.76 -6.43 19.06
N GLY A 162 11.39 -7.56 19.39
CA GLY A 162 10.68 -8.82 19.67
C GLY A 162 9.78 -9.25 18.52
N GLU A 163 8.52 -9.57 18.81
CA GLU A 163 7.55 -10.01 17.79
C GLU A 163 7.28 -8.97 16.70
N ARG A 164 7.51 -7.68 16.96
CA ARG A 164 7.34 -6.61 15.96
C ARG A 164 8.43 -6.59 14.88
N LEU A 165 9.40 -7.50 14.94
CA LEU A 165 10.40 -7.71 13.89
C LEU A 165 10.00 -8.79 12.89
N THR A 166 8.97 -9.57 13.18
CA THR A 166 8.68 -10.84 12.47
C THR A 166 8.09 -10.67 11.07
N ALA A 167 7.47 -9.52 10.77
CA ALA A 167 6.92 -9.20 9.45
C ALA A 167 7.72 -8.13 8.70
N ILE A 168 8.84 -7.66 9.26
CA ILE A 168 9.63 -6.59 8.65
C ILE A 168 10.21 -7.07 7.34
N ASP A 169 9.94 -6.31 6.29
CA ASP A 169 10.52 -6.47 4.96
C ASP A 169 10.73 -5.09 4.33
N LEU A 170 11.95 -4.59 4.44
CA LEU A 170 12.33 -3.22 4.09
C LEU A 170 13.10 -3.20 2.75
N PRO A 171 12.51 -2.73 1.65
CA PRO A 171 13.22 -2.58 0.38
C PRO A 171 14.15 -1.37 0.38
N VAL A 172 15.43 -1.60 0.07
CA VAL A 172 16.46 -0.57 -0.08
C VAL A 172 17.11 -0.69 -1.46
N GLY A 173 16.93 0.33 -2.29
CA GLY A 173 17.44 0.42 -3.66
C GLY A 173 16.96 1.70 -4.34
N GLY A 174 17.44 2.01 -5.54
CA GLY A 174 17.00 3.14 -6.39
C GLY A 174 15.53 3.04 -6.85
N ILE A 175 14.90 4.15 -7.26
CA ILE A 175 13.55 4.10 -7.86
C ILE A 175 13.58 3.30 -9.17
N GLY A 176 12.83 2.19 -9.21
CA GLY A 176 12.67 1.37 -10.41
C GLY A 176 13.94 0.63 -10.88
N VAL A 177 14.97 0.52 -10.03
CA VAL A 177 16.27 -0.12 -10.38
C VAL A 177 16.53 -1.45 -9.66
N GLY A 178 15.53 -1.95 -8.93
CA GLY A 178 15.64 -3.11 -8.04
C GLY A 178 16.09 -2.72 -6.63
N ALA A 179 15.92 -3.64 -5.69
CA ALA A 179 16.27 -3.45 -4.29
C ALA A 179 16.84 -4.70 -3.62
N VAL A 180 17.57 -4.47 -2.54
CA VAL A 180 17.89 -5.48 -1.53
C VAL A 180 16.99 -5.24 -0.33
N GLN A 181 16.28 -6.27 0.09
CA GLN A 181 15.31 -6.22 1.17
C GLN A 181 15.89 -6.75 2.48
N PHE A 182 15.73 -5.95 3.54
CA PHE A 182 16.20 -6.26 4.88
C PHE A 182 15.05 -6.74 5.76
N ASP A 183 15.25 -7.85 6.47
CA ASP A 183 14.27 -8.36 7.43
C ASP A 183 14.49 -7.78 8.85
N GLY A 184 13.59 -8.08 9.78
CA GLY A 184 13.69 -7.60 11.16
C GLY A 184 14.86 -8.20 11.96
N THR A 185 15.54 -9.20 11.42
CA THR A 185 16.75 -9.79 12.03
C THR A 185 18.03 -9.09 11.61
N GLY A 186 17.96 -8.15 10.66
CA GLY A 186 19.10 -7.46 10.07
C GLY A 186 19.67 -8.16 8.83
N ARG A 187 19.04 -9.23 8.33
CA ARG A 187 19.52 -9.97 7.16
C ARG A 187 19.09 -9.32 5.86
N ARG A 188 19.95 -9.41 4.85
CA ARG A 188 19.61 -9.17 3.44
C ARG A 188 18.91 -10.41 2.87
N HIS A 189 17.63 -10.56 3.17
CA HIS A 189 16.90 -11.82 2.95
C HIS A 189 16.43 -12.02 1.50
N ALA A 190 16.21 -10.94 0.75
CA ALA A 190 15.72 -10.98 -0.63
C ALA A 190 16.38 -9.92 -1.51
N TRP A 191 16.72 -10.31 -2.74
CA TRP A 191 17.45 -9.53 -3.72
C TRP A 191 16.64 -9.50 -5.02
N GLN A 192 16.18 -8.32 -5.39
CA GLN A 192 15.38 -8.06 -6.60
C GLN A 192 16.13 -7.13 -7.56
N ILE A 193 17.46 -7.20 -7.56
CA ILE A 193 18.33 -6.37 -8.40
C ILE A 193 18.57 -6.97 -9.80
N PHE A 194 18.13 -8.22 -10.04
CA PHE A 194 18.39 -8.97 -11.27
C PHE A 194 17.24 -8.90 -12.29
N GLY A 195 16.28 -7.98 -12.10
CA GLY A 195 15.06 -7.89 -12.91
C GLY A 195 13.98 -8.90 -12.51
N ASN A 196 14.16 -9.59 -11.39
CA ASN A 196 13.22 -10.53 -10.81
C ASN A 196 12.24 -9.84 -9.85
N VAL A 197 10.99 -10.35 -9.81
CA VAL A 197 10.04 -10.04 -8.73
C VAL A 197 10.13 -11.09 -7.62
N ALA A 198 10.52 -12.32 -7.96
CA ALA A 198 10.62 -13.39 -6.97
C ALA A 198 11.68 -13.09 -5.91
N TYR A 199 11.41 -13.48 -4.66
CA TYR A 199 12.36 -13.30 -3.57
C TYR A 199 13.52 -14.28 -3.77
N ARG A 200 14.75 -13.74 -3.84
CA ARG A 200 15.97 -14.53 -4.03
C ARG A 200 17.01 -14.15 -3.01
N LEU A 201 17.53 -15.15 -2.31
CA LEU A 201 18.69 -14.96 -1.45
C LEU A 201 19.95 -15.01 -2.31
N VAL A 202 20.90 -14.10 -2.03
CA VAL A 202 22.29 -14.24 -2.46
C VAL A 202 23.07 -14.77 -1.26
N PRO A 203 23.47 -16.06 -1.22
CA PRO A 203 24.16 -16.65 -0.08
C PRO A 203 25.47 -15.95 0.24
N ASN A 204 26.02 -16.22 1.43
CA ASN A 204 27.35 -15.77 1.84
C ASN A 204 27.57 -14.24 1.75
N SER A 205 26.49 -13.48 1.80
CA SER A 205 26.48 -12.02 1.72
C SER A 205 25.98 -11.45 3.05
N PHE A 206 26.91 -11.20 3.99
CA PHE A 206 26.60 -10.78 5.35
C PHE A 206 27.63 -9.77 5.88
N PHE A 207 27.35 -9.20 7.05
CA PHE A 207 28.30 -8.40 7.80
C PHE A 207 28.61 -9.07 9.13
N ALA A 208 29.82 -8.88 9.65
CA ALA A 208 30.22 -9.38 10.95
C ALA A 208 31.14 -8.39 11.66
N VAL A 209 31.18 -8.47 12.98
CA VAL A 209 32.07 -7.69 13.82
C VAL A 209 32.97 -8.62 14.62
N ARG A 210 34.23 -8.23 14.78
CA ARG A 210 35.17 -8.79 15.75
C ARG A 210 35.52 -7.71 16.75
N ALA A 211 35.40 -7.99 18.03
CA ALA A 211 35.87 -7.10 19.08
C ALA A 211 36.97 -7.80 19.90
N LYS A 212 38.13 -7.16 20.04
CA LYS A 212 39.28 -7.63 20.83
C LYS A 212 39.56 -6.67 21.99
N VAL A 213 39.70 -7.24 23.20
CA VAL A 213 40.10 -6.53 24.42
C VAL A 213 41.19 -7.35 25.10
N GLY A 214 42.37 -6.75 25.30
CA GLY A 214 43.55 -7.50 25.74
C GLY A 214 43.88 -8.62 24.75
N GLU A 215 44.01 -9.87 25.21
CA GLU A 215 44.26 -11.04 24.35
C GLU A 215 43.00 -11.77 23.87
N GLY A 216 41.82 -11.48 24.45
CA GLY A 216 40.57 -12.13 24.10
C GLY A 216 39.85 -11.44 22.95
N TYR A 217 39.15 -12.19 22.10
CA TYR A 217 38.28 -11.65 21.07
C TYR A 217 36.94 -12.37 21.00
N THR A 218 35.94 -11.65 20.49
CA THR A 218 34.58 -12.15 20.21
C THR A 218 34.22 -11.81 18.77
N VAL A 219 33.52 -12.71 18.07
CA VAL A 219 32.99 -12.47 16.72
C VAL A 219 31.48 -12.68 16.70
N ARG A 220 30.75 -11.79 15.99
CA ARG A 220 29.30 -11.87 15.77
C ARG A 220 28.93 -11.50 14.35
N ALA A 221 27.98 -12.21 13.75
CA ALA A 221 27.27 -11.72 12.57
C ALA A 221 26.40 -10.52 12.99
N LEU A 222 26.38 -9.46 12.19
CA LEU A 222 25.55 -8.27 12.44
C LEU A 222 24.09 -8.53 12.00
N GLN A 223 23.49 -9.52 12.63
CA GLN A 223 22.12 -10.01 12.47
C GLN A 223 21.84 -11.00 13.62
N THR A 224 20.57 -11.24 13.98
CA THR A 224 20.26 -12.18 15.08
C THR A 224 20.31 -13.65 14.66
N VAL A 225 20.30 -13.94 13.36
CA VAL A 225 20.43 -15.29 12.82
C VAL A 225 21.91 -15.62 12.59
N ALA A 226 22.36 -16.80 13.02
CA ALA A 226 23.73 -17.27 12.78
C ALA A 226 24.05 -17.43 11.28
N VAL A 227 25.33 -17.29 10.93
CA VAL A 227 25.85 -17.53 9.57
C VAL A 227 26.87 -18.67 9.63
N GLY A 228 26.42 -19.90 9.37
CA GLY A 228 27.27 -21.08 9.55
C GLY A 228 27.84 -21.14 10.98
N PRO A 229 29.18 -21.18 11.16
CA PRO A 229 29.81 -21.21 12.49
C PRO A 229 29.80 -19.86 13.22
N LEU A 230 29.39 -18.77 12.55
CA LEU A 230 29.41 -17.42 13.11
C LEU A 230 28.12 -17.14 13.89
N PRO A 231 28.16 -16.98 15.23
CA PRO A 231 26.97 -16.67 16.00
C PRO A 231 26.38 -15.31 15.63
N GLY A 232 25.05 -15.21 15.61
CA GLY A 232 24.36 -13.92 15.48
C GLY A 232 24.42 -13.10 16.77
N MET A 233 24.10 -11.80 16.66
CA MET A 233 23.87 -10.93 17.81
C MET A 233 22.71 -11.47 18.67
N LYS A 234 22.79 -11.28 19.99
CA LYS A 234 21.75 -11.69 20.95
C LYS A 234 20.38 -11.07 20.63
N SER A 235 20.33 -9.78 20.31
CA SER A 235 19.11 -9.09 19.90
C SER A 235 19.39 -7.91 18.96
N VAL A 236 18.33 -7.44 18.31
CA VAL A 236 18.37 -6.24 17.46
C VAL A 236 17.09 -5.43 17.69
N LYS A 237 17.21 -4.11 17.59
CA LYS A 237 16.06 -3.20 17.50
C LYS A 237 16.14 -2.47 16.17
N LEU A 238 14.99 -2.22 15.55
CA LEU A 238 14.91 -1.44 14.31
C LEU A 238 14.21 -0.11 14.57
N ARG A 239 14.87 0.98 14.21
CA ARG A 239 14.27 2.32 14.11
C ARG A 239 14.19 2.70 12.65
N ALA A 240 12.99 2.87 12.12
CA ALA A 240 12.82 3.23 10.72
C ALA A 240 12.11 4.57 10.59
N ARG A 241 12.70 5.44 9.77
CA ARG A 241 12.09 6.66 9.24
C ARG A 241 12.35 6.65 7.74
N TYR A 242 11.52 5.87 7.03
CA TYR A 242 11.76 5.54 5.62
C TYR A 242 12.04 6.82 4.81
N PRO A 243 13.11 6.88 4.01
CA PRO A 243 13.98 5.81 3.49
C PRO A 243 15.15 5.36 4.39
N LEU A 244 15.31 5.92 5.60
CA LEU A 244 16.40 5.57 6.51
C LEU A 244 15.94 4.51 7.52
N ALA A 245 16.76 3.49 7.73
CA ALA A 245 16.53 2.48 8.76
C ALA A 245 17.80 2.22 9.56
N GLU A 246 17.70 2.21 10.89
CA GLU A 246 18.79 1.94 11.81
C GLU A 246 18.53 0.64 12.56
N TYR A 247 19.41 -0.33 12.37
CA TYR A 247 19.49 -1.57 13.15
C TYR A 247 20.46 -1.35 14.32
N LEU A 248 19.95 -1.47 15.54
CA LEU A 248 20.70 -1.35 16.79
C LEU A 248 20.98 -2.76 17.31
N PHE A 249 22.23 -3.21 17.23
CA PHE A 249 22.61 -4.55 17.66
C PHE A 249 22.98 -4.55 19.16
N GLU A 250 22.46 -5.53 19.89
CA GLU A 250 22.67 -5.68 21.32
C GLU A 250 23.26 -7.06 21.61
N ASP A 251 24.48 -7.10 22.15
CA ASP A 251 25.16 -8.33 22.59
C ASP A 251 26.22 -7.98 23.64
N ASP A 252 26.06 -8.51 24.86
CA ASP A 252 26.94 -8.22 26.00
C ASP A 252 28.39 -8.71 25.77
N ALA A 253 28.60 -9.63 24.82
CA ALA A 253 29.93 -10.12 24.47
C ALA A 253 30.71 -9.18 23.52
N ILE A 254 30.04 -8.15 22.97
CA ILE A 254 30.66 -7.08 22.18
C ILE A 254 30.77 -5.82 23.08
N PRO A 255 31.97 -5.40 23.50
CA PRO A 255 32.17 -4.30 24.44
C PRO A 255 31.92 -2.91 23.84
N CYS A 256 31.45 -2.82 22.60
CA CYS A 256 31.09 -1.58 21.91
C CYS A 256 29.60 -1.58 21.56
N ARG A 257 29.00 -0.38 21.52
CA ARG A 257 27.69 -0.22 20.88
C ARG A 257 27.91 -0.25 19.37
N VAL A 258 27.10 -1.05 18.67
CA VAL A 258 27.18 -1.22 17.22
C VAL A 258 25.80 -0.98 16.60
N SER A 259 25.71 -0.07 15.64
CA SER A 259 24.51 0.10 14.82
C SER A 259 24.83 0.16 13.34
N MET A 260 23.82 -0.14 12.52
CA MET A 260 23.89 -0.06 11.06
C MET A 260 22.70 0.78 10.57
N GLU A 261 22.98 1.98 10.08
CA GLU A 261 22.01 2.75 9.30
C GLU A 261 22.11 2.32 7.83
N VAL A 262 21.00 1.95 7.21
CA VAL A 262 20.92 1.47 5.83
C VAL A 262 19.95 2.31 5.02
N TYR A 263 20.35 2.70 3.81
CA TYR A 263 19.55 3.50 2.90
C TYR A 263 20.05 3.46 1.45
N SER A 264 19.23 3.99 0.54
CA SER A 264 19.64 4.47 -0.78
C SER A 264 19.25 5.94 -0.89
N PRO A 265 19.95 6.78 -1.68
CA PRO A 265 19.57 8.17 -1.84
C PRO A 265 18.10 8.31 -2.26
N PHE A 266 17.35 9.14 -1.54
CA PHE A 266 15.95 9.47 -1.79
C PHE A 266 15.79 10.96 -1.55
N ILE A 267 15.74 11.69 -2.65
CA ILE A 267 15.76 13.15 -2.66
C ILE A 267 14.55 13.56 -3.50
N PRO A 268 13.44 13.97 -2.87
CA PRO A 268 12.26 14.40 -3.62
C PRO A 268 12.63 15.49 -4.61
N LEU A 269 11.97 15.46 -5.78
CA LEU A 269 12.24 16.27 -6.97
C LEU A 269 13.54 15.93 -7.74
N ASP A 270 14.47 15.16 -7.16
CA ASP A 270 15.66 14.65 -7.84
C ASP A 270 15.53 13.16 -8.16
N ALA A 271 14.85 12.88 -9.27
CA ALA A 271 14.62 11.50 -9.72
C ALA A 271 15.91 10.79 -10.16
N ARG A 272 16.94 11.54 -10.58
CA ARG A 272 18.20 10.96 -11.06
C ARG A 272 19.01 10.40 -9.91
N ASP A 273 19.24 11.19 -8.86
CA ASP A 273 19.95 10.73 -7.67
C ASP A 273 19.09 9.72 -6.88
N SER A 274 17.76 9.86 -6.92
CA SER A 274 16.86 8.87 -6.32
C SER A 274 16.82 7.54 -7.08
N ALA A 275 17.38 7.45 -8.29
CA ALA A 275 17.46 6.23 -9.09
C ALA A 275 18.86 5.58 -9.10
N ILE A 276 19.77 5.97 -8.19
CA ILE A 276 21.10 5.36 -8.08
C ILE A 276 20.96 3.86 -7.67
N PRO A 277 21.57 2.91 -8.41
CA PRO A 277 21.49 1.47 -8.13
C PRO A 277 22.50 1.05 -7.05
N CYS A 278 22.26 1.47 -5.80
CA CYS A 278 23.10 1.11 -4.68
C CYS A 278 22.33 0.93 -3.36
N VAL A 279 22.97 0.24 -2.40
CA VAL A 279 22.66 0.27 -0.97
C VAL A 279 23.88 0.81 -0.23
N ILE A 280 23.65 1.79 0.66
CA ILE A 280 24.67 2.40 1.51
C ILE A 280 24.40 1.97 2.95
N HIS A 281 25.44 1.47 3.61
CA HIS A 281 25.43 1.09 5.02
C HIS A 281 26.39 2.02 5.75
N ARG A 282 25.94 2.60 6.87
CA ARG A 282 26.76 3.39 7.78
C ARG A 282 26.80 2.66 9.11
N PHE A 283 27.94 2.06 9.41
CA PHE A 283 28.17 1.36 10.67
C PHE A 283 28.70 2.33 11.70
N HIS A 284 27.98 2.49 12.80
CA HIS A 284 28.39 3.32 13.92
C HIS A 284 28.91 2.44 15.05
N PHE A 285 30.13 2.73 15.49
CA PHE A 285 30.76 2.04 16.60
C PHE A 285 31.08 3.06 17.70
N HIS A 286 30.71 2.73 18.93
CA HIS A 286 31.01 3.56 20.10
C HIS A 286 31.57 2.69 21.22
N ASN A 287 32.68 3.11 21.82
CA ASN A 287 33.28 2.45 22.97
C ASN A 287 32.82 3.13 24.27
N PRO A 288 31.82 2.60 25.00
CA PRO A 288 31.39 3.17 26.27
C PRO A 288 32.31 2.79 27.45
N GLY A 289 33.30 1.92 27.22
CA GLY A 289 34.17 1.38 28.26
C GLY A 289 35.32 2.31 28.64
N SER A 290 36.15 1.84 29.56
CA SER A 290 37.33 2.55 30.07
C SER A 290 38.67 2.08 29.47
N ALA A 291 38.64 1.06 28.61
CA ALA A 291 39.82 0.53 27.92
C ALA A 291 39.66 0.65 26.39
N PRO A 292 40.75 0.78 25.63
CA PRO A 292 40.70 0.71 24.17
C PRO A 292 40.12 -0.62 23.69
N VAL A 293 39.33 -0.58 22.61
CA VAL A 293 38.78 -1.77 21.94
C VAL A 293 39.21 -1.76 20.49
N ASP A 294 39.76 -2.87 20.04
CA ASP A 294 40.01 -3.15 18.64
C ASP A 294 38.76 -3.79 18.03
N ILE A 295 38.07 -3.08 17.14
CA ILE A 295 36.82 -3.52 16.53
C ILE A 295 36.96 -3.58 15.01
N ASP A 296 36.85 -4.77 14.43
CA ASP A 296 36.96 -4.96 12.99
C ASP A 296 35.56 -5.23 12.39
N LEU A 297 35.29 -4.67 11.22
CA LEU A 297 34.12 -4.98 10.41
C LEU A 297 34.52 -5.93 9.29
N LEU A 298 33.78 -7.04 9.11
CA LEU A 298 33.86 -7.91 7.95
C LEU A 298 32.62 -7.68 7.07
N ALA A 299 32.83 -7.39 5.80
CA ALA A 299 31.79 -7.32 4.78
C ALA A 299 32.02 -8.40 3.73
N THR A 300 31.08 -9.33 3.59
CA THR A 300 31.18 -10.42 2.60
C THR A 300 30.15 -10.24 1.49
N GLN A 301 30.52 -10.66 0.28
CA GLN A 301 29.63 -10.62 -0.87
C GLN A 301 29.95 -11.73 -1.86
N GLN A 302 28.91 -12.44 -2.28
CA GLN A 302 28.99 -13.37 -3.39
C GLN A 302 28.84 -12.62 -4.71
N ASN A 303 29.66 -13.00 -5.69
CA ASN A 303 29.59 -12.48 -7.06
C ASN A 303 28.35 -13.07 -7.74
N ALA A 304 27.30 -12.26 -7.87
CA ALA A 304 26.05 -12.67 -8.52
C ALA A 304 25.98 -12.25 -10.00
N VAL A 305 27.09 -11.82 -10.61
CA VAL A 305 27.10 -11.40 -12.02
C VAL A 305 26.75 -12.57 -12.93
N GLY A 306 25.82 -12.36 -13.85
CA GLY A 306 25.30 -13.38 -14.77
C GLY A 306 24.04 -14.11 -14.26
N TYR A 307 23.68 -13.97 -12.99
CA TYR A 307 22.43 -14.49 -12.44
C TYR A 307 21.25 -13.57 -12.77
N ARG A 308 20.08 -14.13 -13.08
CA ARG A 308 18.88 -13.38 -13.49
C ARG A 308 17.71 -13.54 -12.51
N GLY A 309 17.96 -14.04 -11.31
CA GLY A 309 16.89 -14.31 -10.33
C GLY A 309 16.07 -15.57 -10.63
N ASP A 310 16.51 -16.39 -11.58
CA ASP A 310 15.90 -17.67 -11.96
C ASP A 310 16.36 -18.78 -11.01
N GLY A 311 15.44 -19.44 -10.29
CA GLY A 311 15.80 -20.51 -9.35
C GLY A 311 16.55 -20.04 -8.10
N ALA A 312 16.80 -20.94 -7.15
CA ALA A 312 17.57 -20.65 -5.94
C ALA A 312 19.07 -20.89 -6.17
N ILE A 313 19.93 -20.09 -5.53
CA ILE A 313 21.37 -20.34 -5.49
C ILE A 313 21.67 -21.29 -4.34
N GLU A 314 22.32 -22.41 -4.63
CA GLU A 314 22.75 -23.40 -3.63
C GLU A 314 24.21 -23.13 -3.23
N ASP A 315 24.41 -22.45 -2.11
CA ASP A 315 25.73 -21.95 -1.68
C ASP A 315 26.38 -21.06 -2.77
N ASP A 316 27.34 -21.60 -3.53
CA ASP A 316 27.99 -20.92 -4.66
C ASP A 316 27.61 -21.48 -6.04
N ARG A 317 26.59 -22.34 -6.11
CA ARG A 317 26.21 -23.10 -7.30
C ARG A 317 24.91 -22.61 -7.93
N HIS A 318 24.94 -22.41 -9.24
CA HIS A 318 23.78 -22.15 -10.08
C HIS A 318 24.15 -22.36 -11.56
N SER A 319 23.23 -22.83 -12.39
CA SER A 319 23.48 -23.08 -13.82
C SER A 319 23.89 -21.83 -14.61
N ALA A 320 23.47 -20.64 -14.14
CA ALA A 320 23.82 -19.36 -14.76
C ALA A 320 25.28 -18.93 -14.53
N PHE A 321 25.96 -19.49 -13.52
CA PHE A 321 27.31 -19.09 -13.12
C PHE A 321 28.42 -19.75 -13.95
N GLY A 322 29.62 -19.16 -13.88
CA GLY A 322 30.82 -19.60 -14.58
C GLY A 322 31.49 -18.45 -15.32
N GLY A 323 32.82 -18.37 -15.24
CA GLY A 323 33.58 -17.24 -15.76
C GLY A 323 33.59 -16.02 -14.83
N ASN A 324 33.04 -16.13 -13.60
CA ASN A 324 32.99 -15.02 -12.65
C ASN A 324 34.40 -14.70 -12.13
N VAL A 325 34.72 -13.41 -12.04
CA VAL A 325 36.01 -12.88 -11.60
C VAL A 325 35.79 -11.83 -10.52
N ASN A 326 36.60 -11.87 -9.47
CA ASN A 326 36.64 -10.84 -8.44
C ASN A 326 37.99 -10.12 -8.50
N ARG A 327 38.01 -8.81 -8.34
CA ARG A 327 39.24 -7.99 -8.27
C ARG A 327 39.18 -7.08 -7.06
N VAL A 328 40.31 -6.97 -6.36
CA VAL A 328 40.48 -5.97 -5.29
C VAL A 328 41.13 -4.75 -5.89
N LEU A 329 40.47 -3.60 -5.76
CA LEU A 329 40.99 -2.30 -6.16
C LEU A 329 41.03 -1.35 -4.97
N ARG A 330 41.99 -0.44 -4.97
CA ARG A 330 42.04 0.66 -4.03
C ARG A 330 41.88 1.97 -4.79
N ARG A 331 40.87 2.75 -4.43
CA ARG A 331 40.54 3.99 -5.16
C ARG A 331 39.96 5.02 -4.20
N ALA A 332 40.48 6.25 -4.26
CA ALA A 332 40.01 7.40 -3.48
C ALA A 332 39.87 7.13 -1.97
N GLY A 333 40.83 6.40 -1.39
CA GLY A 333 40.82 6.07 0.04
C GLY A 333 39.88 4.93 0.45
N ALA A 334 39.24 4.26 -0.51
CA ALA A 334 38.37 3.12 -0.27
C ALA A 334 38.94 1.82 -0.89
N THR A 335 38.61 0.68 -0.28
CA THR A 335 38.91 -0.66 -0.79
C THR A 335 37.67 -1.26 -1.43
N TRP A 336 37.78 -1.68 -2.69
CA TRP A 336 36.68 -2.16 -3.53
C TRP A 336 36.90 -3.63 -3.88
N LEU A 337 35.89 -4.46 -3.64
CA LEU A 337 35.74 -5.78 -4.21
C LEU A 337 34.85 -5.65 -5.45
N VAL A 338 35.48 -5.61 -6.62
CA VAL A 338 34.82 -5.57 -7.93
C VAL A 338 34.50 -6.99 -8.36
N MET A 339 33.25 -7.23 -8.72
CA MET A 339 32.72 -8.53 -9.13
C MET A 339 32.25 -8.43 -10.58
N GLU A 340 32.84 -9.22 -11.45
CA GLU A 340 32.67 -9.21 -12.91
C GLU A 340 32.49 -10.64 -13.44
N ARG A 341 32.32 -10.77 -14.76
CA ARG A 341 32.33 -12.03 -15.49
C ARG A 341 33.09 -11.90 -16.81
N GLU A 342 34.00 -12.82 -17.09
CA GLU A 342 34.71 -12.88 -18.38
C GLU A 342 33.72 -13.02 -19.55
N GLY A 343 33.98 -12.28 -20.63
CA GLY A 343 33.11 -12.28 -21.81
C GLY A 343 31.78 -11.51 -21.65
N GLN A 344 31.49 -10.94 -20.47
CA GLN A 344 30.33 -10.08 -20.23
C GLN A 344 30.75 -8.77 -19.54
N PRO A 345 31.52 -7.89 -20.21
CA PRO A 345 32.15 -6.74 -19.57
C PRO A 345 31.18 -5.63 -19.13
N GLN A 346 29.91 -5.70 -19.55
CA GLN A 346 28.94 -4.64 -19.31
C GLN A 346 28.13 -4.82 -18.02
N GLY A 347 28.19 -5.97 -17.33
CA GLY A 347 27.49 -6.17 -16.05
C GLY A 347 28.46 -6.44 -14.91
N ASP A 348 28.32 -5.71 -13.80
CA ASP A 348 29.20 -5.82 -12.63
C ASP A 348 28.49 -5.43 -11.32
N MET A 349 29.12 -5.84 -10.21
CA MET A 349 28.76 -5.41 -8.87
C MET A 349 30.01 -4.93 -8.14
N VAL A 350 29.86 -4.00 -7.21
CA VAL A 350 30.97 -3.53 -6.39
C VAL A 350 30.53 -3.46 -4.94
N LEU A 351 31.26 -4.14 -4.05
CA LEU A 351 31.23 -3.91 -2.61
C LEU A 351 32.44 -3.04 -2.26
N ALA A 352 32.22 -1.85 -1.71
CA ALA A 352 33.28 -0.94 -1.32
C ALA A 352 33.19 -0.59 0.17
N VAL A 353 34.33 -0.59 0.85
CA VAL A 353 34.46 -0.07 2.21
C VAL A 353 35.32 1.19 2.16
N ASP A 354 34.75 2.28 2.68
CA ASP A 354 35.34 3.61 2.72
C ASP A 354 36.36 3.73 3.86
N ASP A 355 37.42 2.94 3.77
CA ASP A 355 38.50 2.91 4.75
C ASP A 355 39.84 2.58 4.06
N PRO A 356 40.86 3.43 4.21
CA PRO A 356 42.19 3.17 3.69
C PRO A 356 42.92 2.04 4.46
N GLU A 357 42.47 1.58 5.61
CA GLU A 357 43.12 0.46 6.30
C GLU A 357 42.46 -0.89 5.99
N ALA A 358 41.35 -0.88 5.25
CA ALA A 358 40.62 -2.08 4.90
C ALA A 358 41.43 -3.01 3.97
N ALA A 359 41.53 -4.27 4.39
CA ALA A 359 42.10 -5.37 3.63
C ALA A 359 40.99 -6.18 2.95
N ALA A 360 41.29 -6.82 1.82
CA ALA A 360 40.30 -7.61 1.09
C ALA A 360 40.87 -8.92 0.57
N VAL A 361 40.02 -9.94 0.56
CA VAL A 361 40.27 -11.24 -0.06
C VAL A 361 39.36 -11.38 -1.29
N PRO A 362 39.92 -11.54 -2.50
CA PRO A 362 39.12 -11.62 -3.72
C PRO A 362 38.27 -12.91 -3.78
N ALA A 363 38.71 -13.99 -3.15
CA ALA A 363 37.95 -15.23 -3.02
C ALA A 363 38.24 -15.98 -1.71
N TRP A 364 37.22 -16.65 -1.18
CA TRP A 364 37.32 -17.65 -0.11
C TRP A 364 36.40 -18.86 -0.40
N SER A 365 36.81 -20.05 0.05
CA SER A 365 36.12 -21.32 -0.25
C SER A 365 35.45 -21.98 0.95
N ASP A 366 35.96 -21.75 2.16
CA ASP A 366 35.43 -22.32 3.41
C ASP A 366 35.07 -21.20 4.38
N LEU A 367 33.82 -21.18 4.81
CA LEU A 367 33.32 -20.19 5.76
C LEU A 367 33.95 -20.35 7.16
N ASN A 368 34.26 -21.57 7.59
CA ASN A 368 34.93 -21.81 8.87
C ASN A 368 36.33 -21.22 8.87
N GLU A 369 37.05 -21.39 7.77
CA GLU A 369 38.39 -20.82 7.60
C GLU A 369 38.32 -19.29 7.61
N LEU A 370 37.40 -18.68 6.87
CA LEU A 370 37.21 -17.23 6.86
C LEU A 370 36.91 -16.70 8.27
N VAL A 371 36.00 -17.35 9.00
CA VAL A 371 35.61 -16.93 10.36
C VAL A 371 36.78 -17.09 11.33
N ALA A 372 37.57 -18.16 11.22
CA ALA A 372 38.76 -18.36 12.04
C ALA A 372 39.84 -17.30 11.75
N GLN A 373 40.12 -17.02 10.46
CA GLN A 373 41.06 -15.99 10.04
C GLN A 373 40.61 -14.60 10.50
N PHE A 374 39.32 -14.28 10.37
CA PHE A 374 38.77 -13.01 10.84
C PHE A 374 38.91 -12.90 12.36
N GLY A 375 38.48 -13.92 13.12
CA GLY A 375 38.57 -13.94 14.58
C GLY A 375 40.00 -13.78 15.12
N GLN A 376 40.97 -14.42 14.47
CA GLN A 376 42.39 -14.28 14.82
C GLN A 376 42.97 -12.90 14.45
N GLY A 377 42.23 -12.09 13.67
CA GLY A 377 42.72 -10.81 13.13
C GLY A 377 43.68 -10.98 11.96
N SER A 378 43.82 -12.20 11.43
CA SER A 378 44.76 -12.56 10.37
C SER A 378 44.42 -11.97 9.00
N LEU A 379 43.22 -11.39 8.86
CA LEU A 379 42.82 -10.62 7.68
C LEU A 379 43.35 -9.18 7.69
N ARG A 380 43.81 -8.66 8.85
CA ARG A 380 44.41 -7.32 8.93
C ARG A 380 45.70 -7.28 8.11
N GLY A 381 45.90 -6.19 7.36
CA GLY A 381 47.11 -6.00 6.55
C GLY A 381 47.28 -7.00 5.39
N THR A 382 46.34 -7.93 5.18
CA THR A 382 46.36 -8.87 4.06
C THR A 382 45.74 -8.23 2.82
N LEU A 383 46.36 -7.16 2.32
CA LEU A 383 46.01 -6.65 1.01
C LEU A 383 46.51 -7.64 -0.05
N ARG A 384 45.66 -8.57 -0.47
CA ARG A 384 45.93 -9.32 -1.71
C ARG A 384 45.44 -8.48 -2.87
N GLU A 385 46.17 -7.40 -3.19
CA GLU A 385 46.05 -6.76 -4.49
C GLU A 385 46.21 -7.85 -5.56
N GLY A 386 45.15 -8.04 -6.35
CA GLY A 386 45.02 -9.20 -7.22
C GLY A 386 43.58 -9.52 -7.57
N GLY A 387 43.40 -10.54 -8.41
CA GLY A 387 42.10 -11.06 -8.79
C GLY A 387 41.96 -12.54 -8.43
N ALA A 388 40.73 -13.01 -8.35
CA ALA A 388 40.38 -14.42 -8.31
C ALA A 388 39.43 -14.73 -9.46
N GLY A 389 39.54 -15.93 -10.03
CA GLY A 389 38.75 -16.38 -11.18
C GLY A 389 39.60 -16.63 -12.44
N PRO A 390 38.95 -17.00 -13.56
CA PRO A 390 37.52 -17.23 -13.71
C PRO A 390 37.01 -18.43 -12.90
N SER A 391 35.77 -18.35 -12.39
CA SER A 391 35.12 -19.48 -11.72
C SER A 391 34.79 -20.62 -12.69
N PRO A 392 34.76 -21.89 -12.22
CA PRO A 392 34.27 -23.01 -13.02
C PRO A 392 32.80 -22.85 -13.43
N ALA A 393 32.41 -23.49 -14.54
CA ALA A 393 31.01 -23.55 -14.96
C ALA A 393 30.09 -24.05 -13.84
N GLY A 394 28.94 -23.40 -13.67
CA GLY A 394 27.97 -23.73 -12.62
C GLY A 394 28.33 -23.22 -11.22
N ARG A 395 29.47 -22.52 -11.04
CA ARG A 395 29.93 -21.97 -9.75
C ARG A 395 30.34 -20.51 -9.84
N THR A 396 30.25 -19.79 -8.72
CA THR A 396 30.73 -18.40 -8.60
C THR A 396 31.74 -18.22 -7.46
N LEU A 397 32.22 -16.98 -7.27
CA LEU A 397 33.20 -16.59 -6.25
C LEU A 397 32.53 -15.82 -5.11
N ARG A 398 33.16 -15.86 -3.93
CA ARG A 398 32.75 -15.11 -2.73
C ARG A 398 33.95 -14.34 -2.22
N GLY A 399 33.86 -13.02 -2.12
CA GLY A 399 34.93 -12.18 -1.58
C GLY A 399 34.56 -11.63 -0.21
N ALA A 400 35.54 -11.03 0.46
CA ALA A 400 35.33 -10.32 1.71
C ALA A 400 36.29 -9.12 1.86
N ILE A 401 35.84 -8.09 2.58
CA ILE A 401 36.62 -6.93 2.98
C ILE A 401 36.58 -6.84 4.50
N ALA A 402 37.75 -6.76 5.15
CA ALA A 402 37.91 -6.57 6.57
C ALA A 402 38.48 -5.17 6.84
N ALA A 403 37.73 -4.33 7.55
CA ALA A 403 38.11 -2.97 7.92
C ALA A 403 38.44 -2.91 9.40
N PRO A 404 39.71 -2.67 9.79
CA PRO A 404 40.10 -2.57 11.18
C PRO A 404 39.75 -1.19 11.75
N LEU A 405 39.29 -1.16 13.01
CA LEU A 405 39.18 0.07 13.79
C LEU A 405 39.80 -0.15 15.17
N SER A 406 40.36 0.90 15.73
CA SER A 406 40.69 0.98 17.15
C SER A 406 39.92 2.15 17.76
N LEU A 407 39.25 1.91 18.89
CA LEU A 407 38.44 2.88 19.60
C LEU A 407 39.00 3.13 21.01
N ALA A 408 39.45 4.34 21.27
CA ALA A 408 39.75 4.80 22.62
C ALA A 408 38.48 4.83 23.50
N PRO A 409 38.62 4.86 24.84
CA PRO A 409 37.51 5.06 25.75
C PRO A 409 36.66 6.30 25.37
N GLY A 410 35.36 6.13 25.20
CA GLY A 410 34.42 7.19 24.78
C GLY A 410 34.44 7.53 23.28
N GLU A 411 35.36 6.97 22.49
CA GLU A 411 35.46 7.28 21.06
C GLU A 411 34.30 6.68 20.25
N SER A 412 33.91 7.40 19.20
CA SER A 412 32.95 6.91 18.21
C SER A 412 33.52 7.04 16.80
N LYS A 413 33.38 6.00 15.98
CA LYS A 413 33.74 6.02 14.56
C LYS A 413 32.59 5.53 13.70
N THR A 414 32.54 6.02 12.46
CA THR A 414 31.57 5.59 11.45
C THR A 414 32.31 5.04 10.24
N LEU A 415 31.95 3.84 9.79
CA LEU A 415 32.43 3.25 8.54
C LEU A 415 31.30 3.22 7.52
N THR A 416 31.59 3.61 6.28
CA THR A 416 30.63 3.53 5.18
C THR A 416 30.93 2.33 4.28
N VAL A 417 29.92 1.51 4.01
CA VAL A 417 29.99 0.39 3.08
C VAL A 417 28.95 0.57 1.98
N VAL A 418 29.40 0.59 0.73
CA VAL A 418 28.54 0.75 -0.45
C VAL A 418 28.48 -0.57 -1.21
N LEU A 419 27.28 -1.02 -1.53
CA LEU A 419 27.02 -2.06 -2.50
C LEU A 419 26.34 -1.44 -3.72
N ALA A 420 26.99 -1.42 -4.87
CA ALA A 420 26.42 -0.95 -6.13
C ALA A 420 26.30 -2.10 -7.14
N TRP A 421 25.33 -2.00 -8.04
CA TRP A 421 25.13 -2.95 -9.12
C TRP A 421 24.84 -2.25 -10.44
N TYR A 422 25.19 -2.93 -11.51
CA TYR A 422 24.85 -2.53 -12.87
C TYR A 422 24.63 -3.78 -13.71
N PHE A 423 23.40 -3.97 -14.18
CA PHE A 423 23.02 -5.10 -15.02
C PHE A 423 22.32 -4.57 -16.27
N PRO A 424 23.02 -4.50 -17.41
CA PRO A 424 22.46 -3.94 -18.62
C PRO A 424 21.42 -4.87 -19.24
N ASP A 425 20.51 -4.29 -20.03
CA ASP A 425 19.53 -5.01 -20.84
C ASP A 425 18.64 -6.00 -20.05
N LEU A 426 18.44 -5.75 -18.76
CA LEU A 426 17.49 -6.50 -17.96
C LEU A 426 16.07 -6.38 -18.54
N PRO A 427 15.29 -7.47 -18.59
CA PRO A 427 13.86 -7.37 -18.87
C PRO A 427 13.19 -6.40 -17.88
N ALA A 428 12.32 -5.53 -18.38
CA ALA A 428 11.56 -4.59 -17.58
C ALA A 428 10.07 -4.91 -17.70
N GLY A 429 9.46 -5.30 -16.59
CA GLY A 429 8.12 -5.86 -16.57
C GLY A 429 8.05 -7.30 -17.07
N GLN A 430 6.84 -7.76 -17.37
CA GLN A 430 6.51 -9.08 -17.91
C GLN A 430 5.48 -8.91 -19.03
N GLY A 431 5.32 -9.93 -19.90
CA GLY A 431 4.34 -9.94 -20.98
C GLY A 431 4.53 -8.83 -22.02
N ASN A 432 3.43 -8.24 -22.49
CA ASN A 432 3.38 -7.28 -23.60
C ASN A 432 4.03 -5.91 -23.30
N TRP A 433 4.57 -5.69 -22.10
CA TRP A 433 5.24 -4.43 -21.76
C TRP A 433 6.59 -4.25 -22.44
N GLY A 434 7.30 -5.35 -22.75
CA GLY A 434 8.44 -5.35 -23.67
C GLY A 434 9.59 -4.37 -23.37
N GLY A 435 9.65 -3.78 -22.18
CA GLY A 435 10.69 -2.81 -21.80
C GLY A 435 12.03 -3.50 -21.59
N LYS A 436 13.12 -2.81 -21.95
CA LYS A 436 14.49 -3.32 -21.75
C LYS A 436 15.33 -2.34 -20.94
N GLY A 437 16.27 -2.91 -20.21
CA GLY A 437 17.24 -2.21 -19.40
C GLY A 437 16.63 -1.45 -18.22
N ARG A 438 17.47 -0.65 -17.58
CA ARG A 438 17.12 0.22 -16.45
C ARG A 438 17.56 1.65 -16.70
N LYS A 439 16.88 2.61 -16.07
CA LYS A 439 17.16 4.05 -16.24
C LYS A 439 18.61 4.42 -15.93
N TYR A 440 19.25 3.72 -15.00
CA TYR A 440 20.65 3.95 -14.66
C TYR A 440 21.61 3.71 -15.84
N GLU A 441 21.24 2.93 -16.86
CA GLU A 441 22.06 2.70 -18.07
C GLU A 441 22.19 3.96 -18.94
N ALA A 442 21.28 4.93 -18.79
CA ALA A 442 21.37 6.21 -19.46
C ALA A 442 22.33 7.19 -18.76
N VAL A 443 22.81 6.85 -17.55
CA VAL A 443 23.58 7.75 -16.68
C VAL A 443 24.97 7.21 -16.37
N TRP A 444 25.09 5.90 -16.14
CA TRP A 444 26.35 5.22 -15.82
C TRP A 444 26.60 4.08 -16.81
N GLY A 445 27.87 3.73 -17.04
CA GLY A 445 28.26 2.61 -17.90
C GLY A 445 28.52 1.29 -17.16
N ASN A 446 28.68 1.33 -15.82
CA ASN A 446 29.01 0.18 -14.97
C ASN A 446 28.89 0.54 -13.47
N ALA A 447 28.91 -0.47 -12.59
CA ALA A 447 28.83 -0.31 -11.14
C ALA A 447 30.06 0.37 -10.54
N LYS A 448 31.25 0.25 -11.16
CA LYS A 448 32.45 1.00 -10.72
C LYS A 448 32.27 2.52 -10.84
N GLU A 449 31.61 2.99 -11.89
CA GLU A 449 31.23 4.41 -12.04
C GLU A 449 30.22 4.84 -10.99
N VAL A 450 29.17 4.02 -10.77
CA VAL A 450 28.17 4.26 -9.71
C VAL A 450 28.86 4.36 -8.34
N THR A 451 29.70 3.39 -7.98
CA THR A 451 30.44 3.40 -6.70
C THR A 451 31.38 4.59 -6.58
N GLY A 452 32.09 4.94 -7.65
CA GLY A 452 32.98 6.09 -7.67
C GLY A 452 32.24 7.40 -7.39
N GLU A 453 31.08 7.58 -8.03
CA GLU A 453 30.25 8.76 -7.80
C GLU A 453 29.65 8.77 -6.38
N VAL A 454 29.08 7.65 -5.93
CA VAL A 454 28.49 7.54 -4.59
C VAL A 454 29.52 7.84 -3.50
N LEU A 455 30.73 7.30 -3.59
CA LEU A 455 31.78 7.57 -2.59
C LEU A 455 32.28 9.02 -2.63
N ALA A 456 32.36 9.63 -3.82
CA ALA A 456 32.73 11.03 -3.96
C ALA A 456 31.66 11.98 -3.39
N ARG A 457 30.38 11.62 -3.51
CA ARG A 457 29.22 12.43 -3.08
C ARG A 457 28.54 11.93 -1.81
N LYS A 458 29.11 10.95 -1.09
CA LYS A 458 28.45 10.27 0.05
C LYS A 458 27.92 11.21 1.12
N GLY A 459 28.67 12.28 1.44
CA GLY A 459 28.26 13.29 2.41
C GLY A 459 27.07 14.11 1.93
N GLU A 460 27.08 14.52 0.67
CA GLU A 460 25.99 15.28 0.03
C GLU A 460 24.71 14.43 -0.07
N LEU A 461 24.82 13.22 -0.61
CA LEU A 461 23.68 12.30 -0.80
C LEU A 461 23.02 11.95 0.54
N TYR A 462 23.84 11.70 1.58
CA TYR A 462 23.34 11.49 2.93
C TYR A 462 22.64 12.73 3.47
N ALA A 463 23.29 13.90 3.41
CA ALA A 463 22.75 15.14 3.94
C ALA A 463 21.40 15.51 3.31
N ARG A 464 21.26 15.36 1.98
CA ARG A 464 19.99 15.64 1.28
C ARG A 464 18.88 14.64 1.62
N THR A 465 19.21 13.35 1.68
CA THR A 465 18.24 12.32 2.08
C THR A 465 17.79 12.55 3.53
N ARG A 466 18.73 12.87 4.42
CA ARG A 466 18.47 13.14 5.82
C ARG A 466 17.66 14.44 6.02
N LEU A 467 17.96 15.49 5.25
CA LEU A 467 17.20 16.74 5.27
C LEU A 467 15.73 16.52 4.93
N TYR A 468 15.43 15.66 3.94
CA TYR A 468 14.05 15.29 3.63
C TYR A 468 13.39 14.60 4.83
N VAL A 469 14.03 13.58 5.40
CA VAL A 469 13.49 12.84 6.57
C VAL A 469 13.27 13.78 7.75
N ASP A 470 14.27 14.57 8.12
CA ASP A 470 14.18 15.47 9.27
C ASP A 470 13.11 16.56 9.04
N THR A 471 12.93 17.04 7.81
CA THR A 471 11.85 18.00 7.49
C THR A 471 10.47 17.35 7.54
N LEU A 472 10.32 16.11 7.04
CA LEU A 472 9.08 15.36 7.14
C LEU A 472 8.67 15.13 8.60
N TYR A 473 9.61 14.72 9.44
CA TYR A 473 9.38 14.46 10.87
C TYR A 473 9.40 15.73 11.74
N ALA A 474 9.75 16.90 11.20
CA ALA A 474 9.53 18.19 11.85
C ALA A 474 8.06 18.65 11.79
N SER A 475 7.21 17.91 11.06
CA SER A 475 5.75 18.05 11.12
C SER A 475 5.25 17.72 12.52
N ASN A 476 4.25 18.45 13.02
CA ASN A 476 3.62 18.19 14.32
C ASN A 476 2.34 17.33 14.21
N LEU A 477 2.30 16.45 13.20
CA LEU A 477 1.30 15.38 13.10
C LEU A 477 1.70 14.23 14.04
N PRO A 478 0.78 13.32 14.42
CA PRO A 478 1.16 12.11 15.15
C PRO A 478 2.25 11.33 14.41
N VAL A 479 3.31 10.93 15.11
CA VAL A 479 4.48 10.26 14.50
C VAL A 479 4.09 8.94 13.85
N TRP A 480 3.16 8.18 14.43
CA TRP A 480 2.64 6.97 13.79
C TRP A 480 1.98 7.27 12.43
N LEU A 481 1.37 8.44 12.25
CA LEU A 481 0.75 8.84 10.99
C LEU A 481 1.83 9.23 9.96
N ILE A 482 2.86 9.95 10.40
CA ILE A 482 4.04 10.27 9.57
C ILE A 482 4.73 8.98 9.11
N ASP A 483 4.95 8.02 10.01
CA ASP A 483 5.50 6.70 9.69
C ASP A 483 4.68 6.03 8.58
N ARG A 484 3.34 6.04 8.68
CA ARG A 484 2.47 5.47 7.65
C ARG A 484 2.56 6.20 6.31
N ILE A 485 2.63 7.52 6.31
CA ILE A 485 2.78 8.31 5.08
C ILE A 485 4.13 8.01 4.42
N ALA A 486 5.22 8.02 5.19
CA ALA A 486 6.58 7.82 4.69
C ALA A 486 6.80 6.38 4.19
N ASN A 487 6.36 5.38 4.95
CA ASN A 487 6.66 3.98 4.67
C ASN A 487 6.02 3.47 3.35
N GLN A 488 4.90 4.05 2.90
CA GLN A 488 4.31 3.66 1.62
C GLN A 488 5.13 4.13 0.40
N THR A 489 6.08 5.05 0.59
CA THR A 489 7.02 5.42 -0.49
C THR A 489 8.02 4.29 -0.82
N ALA A 490 8.12 3.28 0.05
CA ALA A 490 8.90 2.06 -0.20
C ALA A 490 8.43 1.28 -1.45
N ILE A 491 7.16 1.46 -1.85
CA ILE A 491 6.60 0.88 -3.07
C ILE A 491 7.36 1.34 -4.32
N LEU A 492 7.90 2.56 -4.34
CA LEU A 492 8.71 3.06 -5.45
C LEU A 492 10.09 2.38 -5.56
N ARG A 493 10.50 1.65 -4.51
CA ARG A 493 11.77 0.92 -4.45
C ARG A 493 11.55 -0.60 -4.46
N SER A 494 10.31 -1.09 -4.48
CA SER A 494 10.01 -2.51 -4.53
C SER A 494 9.96 -3.02 -5.98
N GLY A 495 9.77 -4.33 -6.15
CA GLY A 495 9.49 -4.94 -7.45
C GLY A 495 8.17 -4.47 -8.11
N THR A 496 7.36 -3.63 -7.45
CA THR A 496 6.12 -3.08 -8.01
C THR A 496 6.42 -2.17 -9.20
N VAL A 497 7.56 -1.46 -9.17
CA VAL A 497 7.92 -0.50 -10.23
C VAL A 497 9.25 -0.84 -10.90
N PHE A 498 9.39 -0.38 -12.13
CA PHE A 498 10.63 -0.42 -12.90
C PHE A 498 10.72 0.81 -13.79
N TRP A 499 11.95 1.24 -14.10
CA TRP A 499 12.17 2.37 -15.00
C TRP A 499 13.16 1.96 -16.08
N THR A 500 12.72 1.91 -17.33
CA THR A 500 13.54 1.44 -18.46
C THR A 500 14.56 2.48 -18.90
N LYS A 501 15.57 2.05 -19.67
CA LYS A 501 16.58 2.94 -20.24
C LYS A 501 16.01 3.98 -21.21
N ASP A 502 14.90 3.65 -21.87
CA ASP A 502 14.19 4.49 -22.85
C ASP A 502 13.12 5.39 -22.19
N ASP A 503 13.27 5.70 -20.90
CA ASP A 503 12.34 6.52 -20.12
C ASP A 503 10.90 6.02 -20.08
N TYR A 504 10.71 4.70 -20.03
CA TYR A 504 9.42 4.13 -19.64
C TYR A 504 9.41 3.86 -18.13
N PHE A 505 8.73 4.70 -17.36
CA PHE A 505 8.36 4.41 -15.97
C PHE A 505 7.15 3.48 -15.88
N GLY A 506 7.37 2.33 -15.28
CA GLY A 506 6.43 1.24 -15.18
C GLY A 506 6.06 0.87 -13.77
N GLY A 507 4.78 0.59 -13.52
CA GLY A 507 4.27 0.04 -12.28
C GLY A 507 3.21 -1.05 -12.51
N TRP A 508 3.40 -2.18 -11.86
CA TRP A 508 2.34 -3.13 -11.55
C TRP A 508 1.36 -2.51 -10.54
N GLU A 509 0.25 -3.19 -10.26
CA GLU A 509 -0.58 -2.79 -9.11
C GLU A 509 0.08 -3.18 -7.79
N GLY A 510 0.75 -4.33 -7.76
CA GLY A 510 1.52 -4.84 -6.62
C GLY A 510 2.42 -5.98 -7.07
N CYS A 511 2.86 -6.83 -6.14
CA CYS A 511 3.73 -7.97 -6.40
C CYS A 511 3.10 -9.30 -5.96
N ASN A 512 3.24 -10.31 -6.82
CA ASN A 512 3.02 -11.72 -6.50
C ASN A 512 4.34 -12.34 -6.02
N LEU A 513 4.31 -13.64 -5.68
CA LEU A 513 5.51 -14.38 -5.26
C LEU A 513 6.60 -14.46 -6.34
N ASP A 514 6.22 -14.42 -7.62
CA ASP A 514 7.13 -14.65 -8.76
C ASP A 514 6.90 -13.71 -9.96
N ALA A 515 5.90 -12.84 -9.88
CA ALA A 515 5.46 -11.96 -10.97
C ALA A 515 4.90 -10.64 -10.44
N GLY A 516 4.76 -9.65 -11.32
CA GLY A 516 3.94 -8.48 -11.01
C GLY A 516 2.47 -8.85 -10.84
N CYS A 517 1.78 -8.20 -9.91
CA CYS A 517 0.34 -8.35 -9.76
C CYS A 517 -0.39 -7.41 -10.72
N CYS A 518 -1.17 -8.01 -11.61
CA CYS A 518 -1.96 -7.34 -12.65
C CYS A 518 -1.10 -6.53 -13.64
N MET A 519 -1.47 -6.56 -14.92
CA MET A 519 -0.68 -5.91 -15.98
C MET A 519 -1.00 -4.42 -16.10
N GLY A 520 -0.03 -3.62 -16.55
CA GLY A 520 -0.27 -2.22 -16.94
C GLY A 520 -0.06 -1.21 -15.80
N ASN A 521 0.40 0.00 -16.16
CA ASN A 521 0.23 1.19 -15.32
C ASN A 521 -1.28 1.38 -15.16
N CYS A 522 -1.86 0.65 -14.21
CA CYS A 522 -3.29 0.46 -14.21
C CYS A 522 -3.99 1.71 -13.68
N ASN A 523 -4.62 2.47 -14.58
CA ASN A 523 -5.03 3.84 -14.27
C ASN A 523 -6.09 3.90 -13.16
N HIS A 524 -6.95 2.90 -13.03
CA HIS A 524 -7.95 2.79 -11.95
C HIS A 524 -7.35 2.49 -10.56
N VAL A 525 -6.06 2.16 -10.47
CA VAL A 525 -5.32 1.94 -9.23
C VAL A 525 -4.38 3.13 -8.99
N TRP A 526 -3.60 3.47 -10.01
CA TRP A 526 -2.58 4.51 -9.93
C TRP A 526 -3.14 5.92 -9.77
N HIS A 527 -4.41 6.18 -10.09
CA HIS A 527 -5.03 7.47 -9.75
C HIS A 527 -5.26 7.66 -8.24
N TYR A 528 -5.34 6.59 -7.44
CA TYR A 528 -5.39 6.75 -5.98
C TYR A 528 -4.02 7.16 -5.43
N ALA A 529 -2.93 6.71 -6.06
CA ALA A 529 -1.58 6.95 -5.60
C ALA A 529 -1.23 8.45 -5.69
N GLN A 530 -0.90 9.07 -4.55
CA GLN A 530 -0.53 10.49 -4.48
C GLN A 530 0.97 10.69 -4.21
N ALA A 531 1.62 9.80 -3.45
CA ALA A 531 3.01 10.00 -3.02
C ALA A 531 3.99 10.20 -4.19
N HIS A 532 3.92 9.35 -5.23
CA HIS A 532 4.82 9.43 -6.38
C HIS A 532 4.73 10.77 -7.12
N ALA A 533 3.51 11.31 -7.29
CA ALA A 533 3.28 12.56 -8.00
C ALA A 533 3.65 13.80 -7.19
N ARG A 534 3.51 13.75 -5.86
CA ARG A 534 3.88 14.85 -4.96
C ARG A 534 5.39 14.92 -4.71
N LEU A 535 6.05 13.76 -4.64
CA LEU A 535 7.50 13.67 -4.39
C LEU A 535 8.34 13.69 -5.68
N PHE A 536 7.82 13.13 -6.78
CA PHE A 536 8.49 13.07 -8.07
C PHE A 536 7.55 13.46 -9.22
N PRO A 537 7.13 14.74 -9.32
CA PRO A 537 6.19 15.21 -10.36
C PRO A 537 6.62 14.87 -11.79
N ALA A 538 7.93 14.82 -12.07
CA ALA A 538 8.46 14.42 -13.37
C ALA A 538 8.08 12.97 -13.74
N VAL A 539 8.08 12.05 -12.76
CA VAL A 539 7.68 10.65 -12.96
C VAL A 539 6.18 10.57 -13.23
N ALA A 540 5.34 11.33 -12.50
CA ALA A 540 3.90 11.34 -12.74
C ALA A 540 3.54 11.90 -14.13
N ARG A 541 4.17 13.00 -14.55
CA ARG A 541 4.02 13.53 -15.92
C ARG A 541 4.42 12.51 -16.98
N LEU A 542 5.51 11.77 -16.75
CA LEU A 542 5.96 10.71 -17.64
C LEU A 542 4.90 9.59 -17.75
N MET A 543 4.30 9.17 -16.64
CA MET A 543 3.20 8.19 -16.66
C MET A 543 1.98 8.69 -17.44
N ARG A 544 1.61 9.98 -17.34
CA ARG A 544 0.52 10.57 -18.15
C ARG A 544 0.85 10.55 -19.64
N GLN A 545 2.06 10.94 -20.02
CA GLN A 545 2.52 10.90 -21.41
C GLN A 545 2.42 9.48 -22.00
N GLN A 546 2.76 8.47 -21.21
CA GLN A 546 2.64 7.07 -21.62
C GLN A 546 1.19 6.61 -21.78
N GLU A 547 0.27 7.07 -20.94
CA GLU A 547 -1.16 6.80 -21.13
C GLU A 547 -1.66 7.38 -22.46
N PHE A 548 -1.30 8.63 -22.77
CA PHE A 548 -1.70 9.28 -24.02
C PHE A 548 -1.08 8.63 -25.26
N ARG A 549 0.11 8.04 -25.14
CA ARG A 549 0.72 7.23 -26.22
C ARG A 549 -0.14 6.04 -26.63
N PHE A 550 -0.93 5.49 -25.71
CA PHE A 550 -1.82 4.35 -25.96
C PHE A 550 -3.30 4.75 -26.10
N GLN A 551 -3.60 6.06 -26.10
CA GLN A 551 -4.95 6.56 -26.28
C GLN A 551 -5.48 6.21 -27.67
N LYS A 552 -6.72 5.74 -27.73
CA LYS A 552 -7.42 5.39 -28.98
C LYS A 552 -7.95 6.64 -29.68
N PRO A 553 -8.23 6.59 -31.00
CA PRO A 553 -8.69 7.76 -31.75
C PRO A 553 -9.99 8.40 -31.24
N ASP A 554 -10.84 7.64 -30.55
CA ASP A 554 -12.08 8.10 -29.92
C ASP A 554 -11.87 8.75 -28.54
N GLY A 555 -10.62 8.82 -28.06
CA GLY A 555 -10.25 9.37 -26.76
C GLY A 555 -10.16 8.34 -25.63
N ALA A 556 -10.54 7.09 -25.86
CA ALA A 556 -10.46 6.03 -24.85
C ALA A 556 -9.00 5.75 -24.44
N VAL A 557 -8.74 5.71 -23.14
CA VAL A 557 -7.43 5.33 -22.58
C VAL A 557 -7.54 3.91 -22.02
N PRO A 558 -6.70 2.95 -22.48
CA PRO A 558 -6.64 1.62 -21.89
C PRO A 558 -6.42 1.68 -20.37
N HIS A 559 -7.30 1.03 -19.59
CA HIS A 559 -7.08 0.98 -18.15
C HIS A 559 -5.82 0.18 -17.76
N ARG A 560 -5.34 -0.69 -18.66
CA ARG A 560 -4.05 -1.39 -18.56
C ARG A 560 -3.24 -1.16 -19.82
N GLN A 561 -2.03 -0.66 -19.67
CA GLN A 561 -1.09 -0.49 -20.78
C GLN A 561 -0.49 -1.85 -21.22
N PRO A 562 -0.15 -2.02 -22.50
CA PRO A 562 -0.33 -1.04 -23.59
C PRO A 562 -1.72 -1.08 -24.25
N ASP A 563 -2.48 -2.17 -24.12
CA ASP A 563 -3.79 -2.31 -24.77
C ASP A 563 -4.76 -3.08 -23.87
N SER A 564 -5.93 -2.46 -23.66
CA SER A 564 -7.08 -2.99 -22.94
C SER A 564 -8.32 -2.16 -23.32
N PHE A 565 -9.48 -2.57 -22.83
CA PHE A 565 -10.67 -1.70 -22.82
C PHE A 565 -10.49 -0.57 -21.79
N PRO A 566 -11.22 0.56 -21.88
CA PRO A 566 -11.19 1.62 -20.87
C PRO A 566 -12.07 1.27 -19.66
N ALA A 567 -11.61 1.61 -18.45
CA ALA A 567 -12.41 1.58 -17.23
C ALA A 567 -12.90 3.01 -16.93
N PHE A 568 -14.11 3.15 -16.40
CA PHE A 568 -14.76 4.44 -16.16
C PHE A 568 -13.97 5.30 -15.17
N ASP A 569 -13.66 4.74 -14.00
CA ASP A 569 -12.89 5.41 -12.94
C ASP A 569 -11.45 5.67 -13.37
N GLY A 570 -10.85 4.72 -14.07
CA GLY A 570 -9.54 4.87 -14.71
C GLY A 570 -9.48 6.07 -15.65
N GLN A 571 -10.48 6.20 -16.54
CA GLN A 571 -10.60 7.30 -17.49
C GLN A 571 -10.81 8.65 -16.78
N CYS A 572 -11.65 8.71 -15.74
CA CYS A 572 -11.77 9.91 -14.89
C CYS A 572 -10.44 10.25 -14.21
N GLY A 573 -9.75 9.23 -13.70
CA GLY A 573 -8.43 9.34 -13.09
C GLY A 573 -7.38 9.94 -14.01
N VAL A 574 -7.42 9.64 -15.32
CA VAL A 574 -6.52 10.25 -16.32
C VAL A 574 -6.70 11.77 -16.36
N VAL A 575 -7.94 12.26 -16.41
CA VAL A 575 -8.26 13.70 -16.44
C VAL A 575 -7.83 14.38 -15.14
N LEU A 576 -8.17 13.79 -14.00
CA LEU A 576 -7.87 14.32 -12.66
C LEU A 576 -6.35 14.37 -12.38
N ASN A 577 -5.64 13.30 -12.69
CA ASN A 577 -4.18 13.25 -12.61
C ASN A 577 -3.55 14.31 -13.53
N SER A 578 -4.07 14.49 -14.75
CA SER A 578 -3.52 15.49 -15.68
C SER A 578 -3.58 16.91 -15.10
N TYR A 579 -4.66 17.24 -14.38
CA TYR A 579 -4.74 18.53 -13.69
C TYR A 579 -3.77 18.61 -12.50
N ARG A 580 -3.64 17.55 -11.68
CA ARG A 580 -2.60 17.49 -10.63
C ARG A 580 -1.21 17.72 -11.21
N GLU A 581 -0.94 17.15 -12.38
CA GLU A 581 0.38 17.17 -13.01
C GLU A 581 0.70 18.56 -13.56
N HIS A 582 -0.32 19.28 -14.05
CA HIS A 582 -0.24 20.70 -14.34
C HIS A 582 0.04 21.53 -13.06
N LEU A 583 -0.74 21.34 -11.99
CA LEU A 583 -0.55 22.04 -10.72
C LEU A 583 0.83 21.81 -10.10
N MET A 584 1.42 20.62 -10.34
CA MET A 584 2.77 20.24 -9.90
C MET A 584 3.85 20.51 -10.98
N SER A 585 3.59 21.39 -11.93
CA SER A 585 4.55 21.88 -12.93
C SER A 585 4.94 23.33 -12.68
N PRO A 586 6.15 23.76 -13.07
CA PRO A 586 6.55 25.16 -12.92
C PRO A 586 5.82 26.12 -13.87
N ASP A 587 5.28 25.60 -14.97
CA ASP A 587 4.61 26.35 -16.02
C ASP A 587 3.48 25.52 -16.67
N ASP A 588 2.76 26.14 -17.60
CA ASP A 588 1.62 25.56 -18.31
C ASP A 588 2.00 24.78 -19.58
N ALA A 589 3.29 24.68 -19.93
CA ALA A 589 3.73 24.12 -21.20
C ALA A 589 3.32 22.66 -21.36
N TRP A 590 3.43 21.88 -20.29
CA TRP A 590 2.99 20.49 -20.30
C TRP A 590 1.50 20.35 -20.56
N LEU A 591 0.66 21.19 -19.93
CA LEU A 591 -0.79 21.17 -20.15
C LEU A 591 -1.13 21.54 -21.59
N ARG A 592 -0.55 22.63 -22.12
CA ARG A 592 -0.78 23.06 -23.50
C ARG A 592 -0.43 21.98 -24.52
N ALA A 593 0.68 21.27 -24.31
CA ALA A 593 1.11 20.20 -25.20
C ALA A 593 0.19 18.98 -25.18
N HIS A 594 -0.50 18.70 -24.06
CA HIS A 594 -1.30 17.50 -23.88
C HIS A 594 -2.81 17.75 -23.82
N TRP A 595 -3.26 19.01 -23.89
CA TRP A 595 -4.69 19.37 -23.84
C TRP A 595 -5.54 18.59 -24.85
N PRO A 596 -5.14 18.40 -26.13
CA PRO A 596 -5.95 17.63 -27.08
C PRO A 596 -6.26 16.21 -26.61
N HIS A 597 -5.28 15.55 -25.97
CA HIS A 597 -5.44 14.20 -25.42
C HIS A 597 -6.34 14.19 -24.18
N ILE A 598 -6.18 15.17 -23.29
CA ILE A 598 -6.99 15.33 -22.08
C ILE A 598 -8.45 15.60 -22.44
N LYS A 599 -8.68 16.52 -23.38
CA LYS A 599 -10.00 16.85 -23.92
C LYS A 599 -10.65 15.62 -24.55
N ALA A 600 -9.94 14.89 -25.40
CA ALA A 600 -10.46 13.65 -26.00
C ALA A 600 -10.83 12.61 -24.92
N ALA A 601 -10.03 12.49 -23.85
CA ALA A 601 -10.33 11.57 -22.76
C ALA A 601 -11.60 11.94 -21.98
N MET A 602 -11.85 13.25 -21.76
CA MET A 602 -13.07 13.76 -21.12
C MET A 602 -14.28 13.64 -22.06
N ASP A 603 -14.12 13.99 -23.33
CA ASP A 603 -15.18 13.90 -24.33
C ASP A 603 -15.61 12.45 -24.59
N TYR A 604 -14.69 11.48 -24.46
CA TYR A 604 -15.01 10.05 -24.47
C TYR A 604 -15.95 9.67 -23.32
N LEU A 605 -15.69 10.15 -22.09
CA LEU A 605 -16.56 9.89 -20.93
C LEU A 605 -17.99 10.37 -21.19
N ILE A 606 -18.12 11.61 -21.67
CA ILE A 606 -19.40 12.24 -21.99
C ILE A 606 -20.12 11.42 -23.08
N HIS A 607 -19.47 11.17 -24.21
CA HIS A 607 -20.09 10.43 -25.32
C HIS A 607 -20.50 9.01 -24.93
N ARG A 608 -19.73 8.33 -24.08
CA ARG A 608 -19.94 6.93 -23.77
C ARG A 608 -20.98 6.70 -22.69
N TRP A 609 -21.03 7.55 -21.66
CA TRP A 609 -21.84 7.31 -20.46
C TRP A 609 -22.78 8.46 -20.07
N ASP A 610 -22.66 9.65 -20.66
CA ASP A 610 -23.49 10.85 -20.35
C ASP A 610 -23.87 11.57 -21.65
N SER A 611 -24.41 10.82 -22.63
CA SER A 611 -24.63 11.30 -23.99
C SER A 611 -25.70 12.40 -24.11
N ASP A 612 -26.56 12.54 -23.10
CA ASP A 612 -27.55 13.61 -22.98
C ASP A 612 -27.02 14.82 -22.17
N GLU A 613 -25.76 14.76 -21.72
CA GLU A 613 -25.05 15.85 -21.04
C GLU A 613 -25.77 16.36 -19.78
N ASN A 614 -26.50 15.49 -19.09
CA ASN A 614 -27.23 15.82 -17.88
C ASN A 614 -26.35 15.71 -16.61
N GLY A 615 -25.13 15.17 -16.75
CA GLY A 615 -24.17 15.02 -15.69
C GLY A 615 -24.41 13.78 -14.81
N VAL A 616 -25.23 12.84 -15.24
CA VAL A 616 -25.60 11.59 -14.54
C VAL A 616 -25.22 10.40 -15.43
N PRO A 617 -24.03 9.80 -15.21
CA PRO A 617 -23.59 8.66 -15.99
C PRO A 617 -24.57 7.49 -15.94
N SER A 618 -24.74 6.80 -17.08
CA SER A 618 -25.62 5.65 -17.25
C SER A 618 -24.92 4.54 -18.06
N GLY A 619 -25.55 3.37 -18.12
CA GLY A 619 -24.99 2.18 -18.76
C GLY A 619 -23.92 1.48 -17.94
N PRO A 620 -23.32 0.41 -18.49
CA PRO A 620 -22.29 -0.39 -17.82
C PRO A 620 -20.99 0.39 -17.64
N GLN A 621 -20.57 0.54 -16.39
CA GLN A 621 -19.38 1.29 -16.00
C GLN A 621 -18.38 0.36 -15.32
N TRP A 622 -17.43 -0.17 -16.09
CA TRP A 622 -16.34 -0.98 -15.54
C TRP A 622 -15.47 -0.15 -14.61
N ASN A 623 -15.10 -0.69 -13.46
CA ASN A 623 -14.35 0.04 -12.43
C ASN A 623 -13.27 -0.83 -11.75
N THR A 624 -12.57 -0.27 -10.78
CA THR A 624 -11.49 -0.90 -10.01
C THR A 624 -11.91 -2.10 -9.16
N LEU A 625 -13.21 -2.38 -9.04
CA LEU A 625 -13.73 -3.58 -8.39
C LEU A 625 -14.09 -4.68 -9.41
N ASP A 626 -13.38 -4.68 -10.55
CA ASP A 626 -13.34 -5.71 -11.59
C ASP A 626 -14.72 -6.17 -12.11
N GLY A 627 -15.65 -5.22 -12.16
CA GLY A 627 -16.99 -5.44 -12.67
C GLY A 627 -17.61 -4.14 -13.15
N GLU A 628 -18.74 -4.28 -13.85
CA GLU A 628 -19.56 -3.16 -14.28
C GLU A 628 -20.55 -2.82 -13.17
N LEU A 629 -20.69 -1.54 -12.88
CA LEU A 629 -21.87 -0.97 -12.21
C LEU A 629 -22.86 -0.50 -13.27
N GLY A 630 -24.15 -0.68 -13.02
CA GLY A 630 -25.22 -0.14 -13.87
C GLY A 630 -25.87 1.10 -13.27
N GLY A 631 -26.41 1.96 -14.12
CA GLY A 631 -27.17 3.13 -13.69
C GLY A 631 -26.35 4.18 -12.95
N SER A 632 -27.00 4.92 -12.06
CA SER A 632 -26.41 6.09 -11.39
C SER A 632 -25.87 5.73 -10.02
N SER A 633 -24.62 6.09 -9.74
CA SER A 633 -23.95 5.81 -8.46
C SER A 633 -23.16 7.03 -8.01
N SER A 634 -23.16 7.34 -6.72
CA SER A 634 -22.41 8.50 -6.22
C SER A 634 -20.90 8.28 -6.26
N TRP A 635 -20.45 7.02 -6.19
CA TRP A 635 -19.03 6.68 -6.31
C TRP A 635 -18.47 7.14 -7.66
N LEU A 636 -18.94 6.53 -8.75
CA LEU A 636 -18.45 6.87 -10.09
C LEU A 636 -18.95 8.24 -10.55
N GLY A 637 -20.18 8.60 -10.18
CA GLY A 637 -20.79 9.88 -10.53
C GLY A 637 -20.07 11.07 -9.89
N SER A 638 -19.70 11.02 -8.61
CA SER A 638 -18.91 12.10 -7.99
C SER A 638 -17.53 12.23 -8.62
N LEU A 639 -16.90 11.11 -8.96
CA LEU A 639 -15.59 11.09 -9.62
C LEU A 639 -15.66 11.74 -11.02
N TYR A 640 -16.72 11.45 -11.78
CA TYR A 640 -17.00 12.09 -13.05
C TYR A 640 -17.22 13.60 -12.93
N LEU A 641 -17.99 14.04 -11.93
CA LEU A 641 -18.19 15.47 -11.65
C LEU A 641 -16.88 16.18 -11.30
N ALA A 642 -16.00 15.54 -10.52
CA ALA A 642 -14.67 16.08 -10.25
C ALA A 642 -13.81 16.16 -11.52
N ALA A 643 -13.90 15.16 -12.40
CA ALA A 643 -13.19 15.17 -13.69
C ALA A 643 -13.68 16.29 -14.61
N LEU A 644 -14.99 16.54 -14.68
CA LEU A 644 -15.57 17.69 -15.40
C LEU A 644 -15.04 19.01 -14.86
N ARG A 645 -14.97 19.17 -13.53
CA ARG A 645 -14.39 20.37 -12.89
C ARG A 645 -12.92 20.56 -13.24
N ALA A 646 -12.12 19.50 -13.21
CA ALA A 646 -10.72 19.55 -13.60
C ALA A 646 -10.55 19.90 -15.09
N ALA A 647 -11.34 19.28 -15.97
CA ALA A 647 -11.33 19.56 -17.40
C ALA A 647 -11.77 20.99 -17.71
N GLU A 648 -12.75 21.52 -16.98
CA GLU A 648 -13.18 22.91 -17.09
C GLU A 648 -12.06 23.89 -16.73
N GLU A 649 -11.36 23.71 -15.61
CA GLU A 649 -10.25 24.59 -15.25
C GLU A 649 -9.11 24.49 -16.26
N MET A 650 -8.76 23.28 -16.70
CA MET A 650 -7.76 23.09 -17.75
C MET A 650 -8.16 23.76 -19.08
N ALA A 651 -9.43 23.67 -19.48
CA ALA A 651 -9.95 24.32 -20.68
C ALA A 651 -9.81 25.85 -20.60
N ARG A 652 -10.09 26.46 -19.44
CA ARG A 652 -9.87 27.91 -19.22
C ARG A 652 -8.39 28.28 -19.36
N LEU A 653 -7.50 27.51 -18.76
CA LEU A 653 -6.06 27.77 -18.75
C LEU A 653 -5.46 27.76 -20.17
N VAL A 654 -6.01 26.93 -21.06
CA VAL A 654 -5.59 26.86 -22.48
C VAL A 654 -6.47 27.71 -23.41
N ALA A 655 -7.38 28.52 -22.87
CA ALA A 655 -8.31 29.38 -23.60
C ALA A 655 -9.29 28.65 -24.55
N ASP A 656 -9.71 27.43 -24.20
CA ASP A 656 -10.78 26.67 -24.86
C ASP A 656 -12.13 26.95 -24.16
N GLY A 657 -12.70 28.12 -24.45
CA GLY A 657 -13.93 28.61 -23.81
C GLY A 657 -15.14 27.71 -23.99
N ASP A 658 -15.33 27.15 -25.18
CA ASP A 658 -16.47 26.28 -25.50
C ASP A 658 -16.46 25.00 -24.65
N SER A 659 -15.29 24.37 -24.52
CA SER A 659 -15.13 23.20 -23.63
C SER A 659 -15.36 23.58 -22.17
N ALA A 660 -14.81 24.72 -21.71
CA ALA A 660 -14.99 25.15 -20.33
C ALA A 660 -16.47 25.36 -19.99
N GLU A 661 -17.23 26.04 -20.85
CA GLU A 661 -18.67 26.27 -20.64
C GLU A 661 -19.48 24.97 -20.69
N ARG A 662 -19.16 24.06 -21.62
CA ARG A 662 -19.80 22.74 -21.72
C ARG A 662 -19.58 21.94 -20.45
N TYR A 663 -18.34 21.78 -20.00
CA TYR A 663 -18.02 20.99 -18.81
C TYR A 663 -18.63 21.60 -17.54
N ARG A 664 -18.65 22.94 -17.43
CA ARG A 664 -19.33 23.64 -16.32
C ARG A 664 -20.82 23.34 -16.27
N ARG A 665 -21.50 23.41 -17.43
CA ARG A 665 -22.94 23.15 -17.52
C ARG A 665 -23.27 21.73 -17.06
N ILE A 666 -22.54 20.74 -17.59
CA ILE A 666 -22.73 19.32 -17.23
C ILE A 666 -22.48 19.11 -15.74
N PHE A 667 -21.39 19.68 -15.20
CA PHE A 667 -21.09 19.59 -13.78
C PHE A 667 -22.21 20.14 -12.90
N LEU A 668 -22.71 21.35 -13.20
CA LEU A 668 -23.76 21.98 -12.39
C LEU A 668 -25.06 21.18 -12.41
N ALA A 669 -25.45 20.66 -13.58
CA ALA A 669 -26.63 19.81 -13.72
C ALA A 669 -26.48 18.50 -12.94
N GLY A 670 -25.36 17.80 -13.15
CA GLY A 670 -25.10 16.51 -12.53
C GLY A 670 -24.90 16.60 -11.01
N ALA A 671 -24.21 17.63 -10.52
CA ALA A 671 -24.03 17.84 -9.08
C ALA A 671 -25.36 18.00 -8.34
N ALA A 672 -26.29 18.78 -8.91
CA ALA A 672 -27.61 18.98 -8.33
C ALA A 672 -28.46 17.70 -8.42
N GLU A 673 -28.47 17.03 -9.57
CA GLU A 673 -29.34 15.87 -9.79
C GLU A 673 -28.86 14.62 -9.05
N GLN A 674 -27.56 14.35 -9.05
CA GLN A 674 -26.97 13.23 -8.30
C GLN A 674 -27.18 13.42 -6.79
N ASP A 675 -26.98 14.63 -6.25
CA ASP A 675 -27.24 14.87 -4.82
C ASP A 675 -28.72 14.63 -4.47
N ARG A 676 -29.63 15.21 -5.26
CA ARG A 676 -31.08 15.08 -5.05
C ARG A 676 -31.58 13.64 -5.11
N THR A 677 -31.01 12.82 -5.98
CA THR A 677 -31.51 11.45 -6.23
C THR A 677 -30.77 10.37 -5.45
N LEU A 678 -29.49 10.57 -5.13
CA LEU A 678 -28.64 9.54 -4.53
C LEU A 678 -28.41 9.74 -3.03
N PHE A 679 -28.61 10.94 -2.47
CA PHE A 679 -28.50 11.14 -1.03
C PHE A 679 -29.77 10.67 -0.31
N ASN A 680 -29.67 9.62 0.52
CA ASN A 680 -30.82 9.05 1.22
C ASN A 680 -31.10 9.69 2.60
N GLY A 681 -30.51 10.85 2.87
CA GLY A 681 -30.55 11.52 4.18
C GLY A 681 -29.47 11.05 5.17
N ARG A 682 -28.71 10.00 4.86
CA ARG A 682 -27.62 9.47 5.71
C ARG A 682 -26.31 9.30 4.95
N TYR A 683 -26.38 8.73 3.76
CA TYR A 683 -25.24 8.47 2.88
C TYR A 683 -25.73 8.39 1.43
N TYR A 684 -24.80 8.28 0.48
CA TYR A 684 -25.15 8.19 -0.93
C TYR A 684 -25.26 6.74 -1.41
N ILE A 685 -26.25 6.46 -2.25
CA ILE A 685 -26.57 5.13 -2.77
C ILE A 685 -26.24 5.00 -4.27
N GLN A 686 -26.61 3.85 -4.83
CA GLN A 686 -26.75 3.63 -6.26
C GLN A 686 -28.22 3.39 -6.61
N ILE A 687 -28.66 3.94 -7.75
CA ILE A 687 -29.89 3.57 -8.43
C ILE A 687 -29.49 2.70 -9.64
N PRO A 688 -29.59 1.36 -9.53
CA PRO A 688 -29.18 0.45 -10.61
C PRO A 688 -30.12 0.54 -11.80
N GLU A 689 -29.62 0.11 -12.96
CA GLU A 689 -30.45 -0.14 -14.14
C GLU A 689 -31.33 -1.39 -13.97
N ALA A 690 -32.36 -1.50 -14.82
CA ALA A 690 -33.23 -2.68 -14.84
C ALA A 690 -32.46 -3.98 -15.15
N THR A 691 -31.39 -3.89 -15.96
CA THR A 691 -30.46 -4.99 -16.19
C THR A 691 -29.50 -5.08 -15.01
N PRO A 692 -29.47 -6.20 -14.25
CA PRO A 692 -28.60 -6.32 -13.08
C PRO A 692 -27.11 -6.45 -13.46
N TYR A 693 -26.29 -5.57 -12.89
CA TYR A 693 -24.82 -5.59 -12.97
C TYR A 693 -24.23 -5.94 -11.60
N GLN A 694 -22.93 -5.68 -11.35
CA GLN A 694 -22.31 -5.90 -10.03
C GLN A 694 -22.64 -4.76 -9.06
N ASP A 695 -23.92 -4.55 -8.81
CA ASP A 695 -24.44 -3.36 -8.15
C ASP A 695 -24.34 -3.43 -6.62
N TYR A 696 -24.39 -2.25 -5.98
CA TYR A 696 -24.50 -2.10 -4.53
C TYR A 696 -25.84 -1.53 -4.06
N GLY A 697 -26.62 -0.88 -4.92
CA GLY A 697 -27.96 -0.36 -4.58
C GLY A 697 -27.93 0.52 -3.32
N ASP A 698 -28.74 0.18 -2.31
CA ASP A 698 -28.79 0.87 -1.01
C ASP A 698 -27.56 0.61 -0.09
N GLY A 699 -26.50 -0.02 -0.60
CA GLY A 699 -25.28 -0.26 0.15
C GLY A 699 -24.49 1.02 0.43
N CYS A 700 -23.94 1.14 1.64
CA CYS A 700 -22.99 2.19 2.00
C CYS A 700 -21.58 1.78 1.55
N GLY A 701 -21.08 2.44 0.50
CA GLY A 701 -19.76 2.19 -0.09
C GLY A 701 -18.66 3.11 0.45
N ILE A 702 -17.44 2.59 0.55
CA ILE A 702 -16.27 3.34 1.02
C ILE A 702 -15.93 4.56 0.15
N ASP A 703 -16.17 4.45 -1.15
CA ASP A 703 -15.83 5.47 -2.14
C ASP A 703 -17.03 6.35 -2.56
N GLN A 704 -18.11 6.35 -1.79
CA GLN A 704 -19.35 7.09 -2.09
C GLN A 704 -19.17 8.61 -2.34
N VAL A 705 -18.02 9.18 -1.95
CA VAL A 705 -17.62 10.57 -2.19
C VAL A 705 -16.18 10.69 -2.73
N LEU A 706 -15.70 9.70 -3.49
CA LEU A 706 -14.33 9.67 -4.04
C LEU A 706 -14.02 10.89 -4.90
N GLY A 707 -14.99 11.41 -5.66
CA GLY A 707 -14.82 12.64 -6.42
C GLY A 707 -14.56 13.86 -5.54
N GLN A 708 -15.19 13.92 -4.35
CA GLN A 708 -14.93 15.00 -3.41
C GLN A 708 -13.52 14.90 -2.80
N TRP A 709 -13.03 13.68 -2.53
CA TRP A 709 -11.64 13.46 -2.15
C TRP A 709 -10.68 14.03 -3.20
N TRP A 710 -10.92 13.75 -4.48
CA TRP A 710 -10.16 14.29 -5.59
C TRP A 710 -10.27 15.82 -5.72
N ALA A 711 -11.47 16.37 -5.58
CA ALA A 711 -11.69 17.81 -5.64
C ALA A 711 -10.87 18.57 -4.56
N TRP A 712 -10.70 17.98 -3.38
CA TRP A 712 -9.82 18.54 -2.35
C TRP A 712 -8.32 18.39 -2.64
N GLN A 713 -7.90 17.38 -3.40
CA GLN A 713 -6.51 17.23 -3.85
C GLN A 713 -6.10 18.32 -4.86
N LEU A 714 -7.09 18.88 -5.57
CA LEU A 714 -6.94 19.77 -6.73
C LEU A 714 -7.52 21.19 -6.51
N ASP A 715 -7.97 21.49 -5.30
CA ASP A 715 -8.69 22.73 -4.93
C ASP A 715 -9.87 23.10 -5.86
N LEU A 716 -10.66 22.11 -6.29
CA LEU A 716 -11.79 22.28 -7.22
C LEU A 716 -13.11 22.72 -6.57
N GLY A 717 -13.13 22.84 -5.25
CA GLY A 717 -14.32 23.15 -4.46
C GLY A 717 -15.18 21.92 -4.12
N ALA A 718 -16.46 22.18 -3.82
CA ALA A 718 -17.42 21.15 -3.45
C ALA A 718 -18.06 20.51 -4.70
N VAL A 719 -18.10 19.17 -4.74
CA VAL A 719 -18.81 18.37 -5.75
C VAL A 719 -20.28 18.23 -5.35
N TYR A 720 -20.54 18.00 -4.06
CA TYR A 720 -21.86 17.94 -3.45
C TYR A 720 -21.93 18.90 -2.26
N PRO A 721 -23.12 19.20 -1.71
CA PRO A 721 -23.24 19.99 -0.48
C PRO A 721 -22.36 19.45 0.65
N GLU A 722 -21.54 20.31 1.26
CA GLU A 722 -20.54 19.90 2.26
C GLU A 722 -21.17 19.20 3.48
N GLU A 723 -22.37 19.61 3.88
CA GLU A 723 -23.14 18.99 4.97
C GLU A 723 -23.52 17.54 4.65
N HIS A 724 -23.98 17.26 3.42
CA HIS A 724 -24.32 15.91 2.99
C HIS A 724 -23.06 15.04 2.91
N VAL A 725 -21.95 15.57 2.39
CA VAL A 725 -20.65 14.86 2.36
C VAL A 725 -20.19 14.50 3.77
N ARG A 726 -20.23 15.44 4.71
CA ARG A 726 -19.85 15.19 6.12
C ARG A 726 -20.76 14.14 6.75
N THR A 727 -22.07 14.21 6.51
CA THR A 727 -23.05 13.25 7.01
C THR A 727 -22.79 11.86 6.44
N ALA A 728 -22.53 11.75 5.15
CA ALA A 728 -22.19 10.52 4.45
C ALA A 728 -20.93 9.86 5.01
N LEU A 729 -19.85 10.63 5.22
CA LEU A 729 -18.60 10.13 5.78
C LEU A 729 -18.72 9.69 7.24
N SER A 730 -19.54 10.38 8.04
CA SER A 730 -19.83 9.97 9.42
C SER A 730 -20.59 8.63 9.45
N HIS A 731 -21.57 8.45 8.57
CA HIS A 731 -22.30 7.18 8.44
C HIS A 731 -21.44 6.07 7.83
N LEU A 732 -20.53 6.39 6.92
CA LEU A 732 -19.53 5.44 6.43
C LEU A 732 -18.70 4.87 7.58
N PHE A 733 -18.18 5.74 8.46
CA PHE A 733 -17.46 5.28 9.65
C PHE A 733 -18.36 4.42 10.54
N LEU A 734 -19.60 4.86 10.80
CA LEU A 734 -20.55 4.14 11.66
C LEU A 734 -20.85 2.71 11.17
N PHE A 735 -21.07 2.54 9.86
CA PHE A 735 -21.52 1.26 9.28
C PHE A 735 -20.38 0.36 8.80
N ASN A 736 -19.34 0.94 8.18
CA ASN A 736 -18.31 0.16 7.50
C ASN A 736 -17.11 -0.15 8.40
N PHE A 737 -16.77 0.73 9.35
CA PHE A 737 -15.65 0.51 10.25
C PHE A 737 -15.98 -0.51 11.35
N ARG A 738 -15.17 -1.56 11.45
CA ARG A 738 -15.29 -2.60 12.47
C ARG A 738 -14.08 -2.57 13.39
N GLY A 739 -14.32 -2.60 14.70
CA GLY A 739 -13.23 -2.75 15.68
C GLY A 739 -12.55 -4.12 15.62
N ARG A 740 -13.25 -5.15 15.13
CA ARG A 740 -12.72 -6.51 14.86
C ARG A 740 -13.38 -7.10 13.61
N MET A 741 -12.61 -7.82 12.81
CA MET A 741 -13.11 -8.54 11.63
C MET A 741 -13.69 -9.92 11.95
N GLU A 742 -13.44 -10.44 13.15
CA GLU A 742 -13.90 -11.74 13.63
C GLU A 742 -15.39 -11.95 13.36
N GLY A 743 -15.74 -13.08 12.74
CA GLY A 743 -17.12 -13.43 12.37
C GLY A 743 -17.64 -12.80 11.08
N LEU A 744 -16.85 -11.98 10.38
CA LEU A 744 -17.15 -11.57 9.00
C LEU A 744 -16.42 -12.48 8.01
N PRO A 745 -17.13 -13.22 7.14
CA PRO A 745 -16.49 -13.90 6.02
C PRO A 745 -15.95 -12.88 5.01
N GLN A 746 -14.64 -12.66 5.00
CA GLN A 746 -13.97 -11.81 4.01
C GLN A 746 -13.79 -12.59 2.71
N ARG A 747 -14.52 -12.17 1.67
CA ARG A 747 -14.53 -12.80 0.34
C ARG A 747 -14.40 -11.75 -0.77
N PRO A 748 -13.80 -12.13 -1.92
CA PRO A 748 -13.12 -13.40 -2.19
C PRO A 748 -11.81 -13.62 -1.41
N ARG A 749 -11.22 -12.57 -0.84
CA ARG A 749 -9.94 -12.62 -0.15
C ARG A 749 -10.00 -12.01 1.25
N LYS A 750 -9.18 -12.55 2.14
CA LYS A 750 -8.97 -12.11 3.52
C LYS A 750 -7.61 -11.44 3.62
N PHE A 751 -7.61 -10.11 3.76
CA PHE A 751 -6.41 -9.29 3.96
C PHE A 751 -6.17 -8.93 5.42
N VAL A 752 -7.22 -8.98 6.26
CA VAL A 752 -7.17 -8.54 7.64
C VAL A 752 -7.44 -9.71 8.58
N ALA A 753 -6.62 -9.84 9.64
CA ALA A 753 -6.82 -10.86 10.66
C ALA A 753 -8.11 -10.61 11.45
N ASP A 754 -8.64 -11.63 12.11
CA ASP A 754 -9.96 -11.55 12.75
C ASP A 754 -9.97 -10.57 13.94
N GLU A 755 -8.88 -10.51 14.67
CA GLU A 755 -8.68 -9.62 15.82
C GLU A 755 -8.38 -8.16 15.44
N ASP A 756 -8.00 -7.90 14.18
CA ASP A 756 -7.67 -6.57 13.71
C ASP A 756 -8.93 -5.78 13.33
N ALA A 757 -8.80 -4.45 13.36
CA ALA A 757 -9.83 -3.53 12.90
C ALA A 757 -9.69 -3.24 11.40
N GLY A 758 -10.78 -2.84 10.75
CA GLY A 758 -10.79 -2.50 9.34
C GLY A 758 -12.11 -1.91 8.86
N THR A 759 -12.07 -1.27 7.70
CA THR A 759 -13.24 -0.66 7.05
C THR A 759 -13.65 -1.53 5.87
N GLN A 760 -14.85 -2.11 5.95
CA GLN A 760 -15.40 -2.91 4.86
C GLN A 760 -15.68 -2.05 3.63
N MET A 761 -15.46 -2.60 2.44
CA MET A 761 -15.74 -1.89 1.18
C MET A 761 -17.20 -1.46 1.04
N PHE A 762 -18.15 -2.38 1.33
CA PHE A 762 -19.59 -2.11 1.27
C PHE A 762 -20.34 -2.81 2.41
N VAL A 763 -21.29 -2.10 2.99
CA VAL A 763 -22.21 -2.63 4.00
C VAL A 763 -23.64 -2.29 3.63
N TRP A 764 -24.57 -3.23 3.83
CA TRP A 764 -26.01 -3.01 3.74
C TRP A 764 -26.59 -2.92 5.16
N PRO A 765 -26.82 -1.71 5.71
CA PRO A 765 -27.36 -1.55 7.05
C PRO A 765 -28.75 -2.20 7.19
N ALA A 766 -29.15 -2.49 8.43
CA ALA A 766 -30.46 -3.09 8.70
C ALA A 766 -31.60 -2.30 8.03
N GLY A 767 -32.49 -3.01 7.34
CA GLY A 767 -33.60 -2.41 6.58
C GLY A 767 -33.27 -2.03 5.13
N THR A 768 -32.04 -2.28 4.65
CA THR A 768 -31.66 -2.11 3.23
C THR A 768 -31.63 -3.44 2.48
N ALA A 769 -31.90 -3.40 1.18
CA ALA A 769 -31.91 -4.59 0.33
C ALA A 769 -30.53 -4.78 -0.32
N ARG A 770 -30.03 -6.02 -0.27
CA ARG A 770 -28.84 -6.42 -1.05
C ARG A 770 -29.25 -6.71 -2.50
N PRO A 771 -28.56 -6.18 -3.51
CA PRO A 771 -28.84 -6.49 -4.91
C PRO A 771 -28.72 -7.98 -5.23
N ALA A 772 -29.41 -8.43 -6.28
CA ALA A 772 -29.39 -9.82 -6.73
C ALA A 772 -27.97 -10.27 -7.17
N LYS A 773 -27.21 -9.37 -7.80
CA LYS A 773 -25.81 -9.56 -8.17
C LYS A 773 -24.97 -8.49 -7.46
N PRO A 774 -24.64 -8.70 -6.18
CA PRO A 774 -23.95 -7.70 -5.38
C PRO A 774 -22.50 -7.54 -5.84
N ILE A 775 -21.93 -6.36 -5.61
CA ILE A 775 -20.51 -6.08 -5.87
C ILE A 775 -19.58 -7.14 -5.24
N GLN A 776 -18.59 -7.62 -6.01
CA GLN A 776 -17.79 -8.80 -5.68
C GLN A 776 -16.96 -8.66 -4.40
N TYR A 777 -16.29 -7.52 -4.22
CA TYR A 777 -15.31 -7.30 -3.14
C TYR A 777 -15.91 -6.65 -1.87
N ALA A 778 -17.24 -6.68 -1.71
CA ALA A 778 -17.97 -5.95 -0.66
C ALA A 778 -17.41 -6.16 0.76
N SER A 779 -17.00 -7.38 1.08
CA SER A 779 -16.53 -7.79 2.41
C SER A 779 -15.01 -7.70 2.62
N GLU A 780 -14.24 -7.33 1.59
CA GLU A 780 -12.79 -7.14 1.73
C GLU A 780 -12.46 -5.85 2.48
N VAL A 781 -11.20 -5.69 2.85
CA VAL A 781 -10.66 -4.47 3.45
C VAL A 781 -9.33 -4.17 2.75
N MET A 782 -9.21 -2.98 2.18
CA MET A 782 -8.12 -2.60 1.28
C MET A 782 -7.58 -1.23 1.69
N SER A 783 -6.29 -1.16 2.05
CA SER A 783 -5.75 0.02 2.76
C SER A 783 -5.73 1.30 1.91
N GLY A 784 -5.58 1.19 0.58
CA GLY A 784 -5.60 2.36 -0.30
C GLY A 784 -6.96 3.08 -0.30
N PHE A 785 -8.06 2.33 -0.24
CA PHE A 785 -9.40 2.90 -0.10
C PHE A 785 -9.61 3.48 1.30
N GLU A 786 -9.15 2.78 2.34
CA GLU A 786 -9.23 3.28 3.72
C GLU A 786 -8.46 4.59 3.90
N TYR A 787 -7.30 4.75 3.27
CA TYR A 787 -6.54 5.99 3.29
C TYR A 787 -7.26 7.14 2.59
N ALA A 788 -7.87 6.91 1.44
CA ALA A 788 -8.66 7.92 0.74
C ALA A 788 -9.89 8.35 1.57
N ALA A 789 -10.64 7.39 2.11
CA ALA A 789 -11.78 7.65 2.98
C ALA A 789 -11.38 8.37 4.27
N ALA A 790 -10.27 7.96 4.92
CA ALA A 790 -9.76 8.63 6.11
C ALA A 790 -9.33 10.08 5.81
N ALA A 791 -8.66 10.32 4.68
CA ALA A 791 -8.30 11.68 4.26
C ALA A 791 -9.54 12.54 3.97
N ALA A 792 -10.59 11.95 3.39
CA ALA A 792 -11.87 12.63 3.19
C ALA A 792 -12.55 12.99 4.53
N MET A 793 -12.60 12.05 5.48
CA MET A 793 -13.10 12.30 6.84
C MET A 793 -12.34 13.46 7.50
N VAL A 794 -11.00 13.46 7.45
CA VAL A 794 -10.16 14.54 8.00
C VAL A 794 -10.50 15.89 7.35
N ARG A 795 -10.63 15.96 6.02
CA ARG A 795 -10.96 17.21 5.31
C ARG A 795 -12.37 17.70 5.56
N SER A 796 -13.32 16.82 5.85
CA SER A 796 -14.68 17.18 6.29
C SER A 796 -14.78 17.54 7.78
N GLY A 797 -13.65 17.59 8.51
CA GLY A 797 -13.62 17.91 9.94
C GLY A 797 -14.05 16.77 10.86
N LEU A 798 -13.96 15.51 10.40
CA LEU A 798 -14.15 14.28 11.17
C LEU A 798 -12.78 13.69 11.54
N LEU A 799 -11.95 14.49 12.24
CA LEU A 799 -10.56 14.12 12.52
C LEU A 799 -10.46 12.81 13.32
N LYS A 800 -11.35 12.61 14.29
CA LYS A 800 -11.31 11.45 15.17
C LYS A 800 -11.61 10.16 14.42
N GLU A 801 -12.62 10.17 13.56
CA GLU A 801 -13.01 9.06 12.70
C GLU A 801 -11.92 8.75 11.69
N GLY A 802 -11.44 9.77 10.96
CA GLY A 802 -10.39 9.60 9.95
C GLY A 802 -9.08 9.07 10.57
N PHE A 803 -8.67 9.61 11.72
CA PHE A 803 -7.49 9.10 12.43
C PHE A 803 -7.71 7.71 13.01
N THR A 804 -8.93 7.36 13.45
CA THR A 804 -9.24 6.00 13.90
C THR A 804 -9.07 4.98 12.78
N VAL A 805 -9.55 5.29 11.57
CA VAL A 805 -9.36 4.44 10.38
C VAL A 805 -7.87 4.30 10.07
N ALA A 806 -7.13 5.40 9.94
CA ALA A 806 -5.69 5.35 9.65
C ALA A 806 -4.88 4.64 10.75
N ARG A 807 -5.29 4.79 12.02
CA ARG A 807 -4.67 4.13 13.17
C ARG A 807 -4.91 2.63 13.17
N ALA A 808 -6.10 2.17 12.76
CA ALA A 808 -6.37 0.75 12.57
C ALA A 808 -5.38 0.14 11.56
N ILE A 809 -5.16 0.82 10.42
CA ILE A 809 -4.15 0.39 9.44
C ILE A 809 -2.75 0.34 10.06
N ALA A 810 -2.36 1.38 10.82
CA ALA A 810 -1.05 1.41 11.48
C ALA A 810 -0.85 0.24 12.46
N LEU A 811 -1.90 -0.16 13.18
CA LEU A 811 -1.86 -1.31 14.07
C LEU A 811 -1.82 -2.65 13.32
N ARG A 812 -2.43 -2.74 12.12
CA ARG A 812 -2.34 -3.92 11.23
C ARG A 812 -0.94 -4.13 10.65
N TYR A 813 -0.19 -3.06 10.46
CA TYR A 813 1.15 -3.08 9.87
C TYR A 813 2.21 -2.63 10.90
N ASP A 814 2.13 -3.20 12.11
CA ASP A 814 2.97 -2.87 13.26
C ASP A 814 4.25 -3.72 13.36
N GLY A 815 4.57 -4.47 12.31
CA GLY A 815 5.73 -5.36 12.22
C GLY A 815 5.51 -6.76 12.80
N ARG A 816 4.35 -7.05 13.39
CA ARG A 816 3.98 -8.43 13.81
C ARG A 816 3.43 -9.23 12.64
N LEU A 817 3.94 -10.45 12.49
CA LEU A 817 3.47 -11.41 11.49
C LEU A 817 2.04 -11.85 11.78
N ARG A 818 1.15 -11.57 10.84
CA ARG A 818 -0.23 -12.07 10.82
C ARG A 818 -0.31 -13.27 9.90
N GLN A 819 -0.94 -14.34 10.35
CA GLN A 819 -1.15 -15.57 9.58
C GLN A 819 -2.66 -15.82 9.39
N GLY A 820 -3.00 -16.84 8.59
CA GLY A 820 -4.40 -17.20 8.34
C GLY A 820 -5.13 -16.24 7.39
N LEU A 821 -4.36 -15.50 6.59
CA LEU A 821 -4.86 -14.67 5.50
C LEU A 821 -4.96 -15.49 4.21
N SER A 822 -5.59 -14.95 3.17
CA SER A 822 -5.72 -15.68 1.91
C SER A 822 -4.34 -15.94 1.27
N PRO A 823 -3.98 -17.20 0.96
CA PRO A 823 -2.78 -17.50 0.18
C PRO A 823 -3.03 -17.30 -1.32
N GLY A 824 -1.95 -17.14 -2.09
CA GLY A 824 -2.00 -17.06 -3.54
C GLY A 824 -1.38 -15.79 -4.11
N ASN A 825 -1.34 -15.73 -5.45
CA ASN A 825 -0.69 -14.64 -6.18
C ASN A 825 -1.47 -13.32 -6.08
N TYR A 826 -2.81 -13.38 -6.16
CA TYR A 826 -3.67 -12.19 -6.11
C TYR A 826 -4.10 -11.82 -4.67
N THR A 827 -3.27 -12.15 -3.69
CA THR A 827 -3.54 -12.00 -2.25
C THR A 827 -2.26 -11.60 -1.49
N SER A 828 -2.32 -11.51 -0.16
CA SER A 828 -1.16 -11.22 0.70
C SER A 828 -0.22 -12.42 0.95
N TRP A 829 -0.22 -13.45 0.08
CA TRP A 829 0.62 -14.65 0.21
C TRP A 829 0.38 -15.47 1.50
N GLY A 830 -0.77 -15.29 2.15
CA GLY A 830 -1.14 -15.97 3.39
C GLY A 830 -0.68 -15.27 4.67
N TYR A 831 0.05 -14.14 4.56
CA TYR A 831 0.54 -13.41 5.72
C TYR A 831 0.62 -11.88 5.52
N SER A 832 0.63 -11.12 6.61
CA SER A 832 0.72 -9.65 6.58
C SER A 832 1.47 -9.10 7.80
N GLY A 833 1.57 -7.77 7.90
CA GLY A 833 2.17 -7.07 9.05
C GLY A 833 3.34 -6.15 8.70
N ASN A 834 3.83 -6.15 7.45
CA ASN A 834 4.96 -5.34 7.04
C ASN A 834 4.61 -3.84 7.03
N PRO A 835 5.31 -2.97 7.78
CA PRO A 835 5.07 -1.53 7.73
C PRO A 835 5.45 -0.86 6.39
N PHE A 836 6.32 -1.46 5.57
CA PHE A 836 6.94 -0.83 4.40
C PHE A 836 6.29 -1.19 3.05
N GLY A 837 4.97 -1.06 2.97
CA GLY A 837 4.20 -1.32 1.76
C GLY A 837 3.04 -2.28 2.05
N ASP A 838 1.83 -1.78 1.87
CA ASP A 838 0.64 -2.52 2.27
C ASP A 838 0.24 -3.60 1.27
N ASP A 839 -0.53 -4.56 1.80
CA ASP A 839 -1.09 -5.66 1.04
C ASP A 839 -2.49 -5.29 0.51
N GLU A 840 -2.75 -5.59 -0.76
CA GLU A 840 -4.09 -5.73 -1.37
C GLU A 840 -4.03 -6.91 -2.36
N CYS A 841 -4.33 -6.71 -3.64
CA CYS A 841 -4.09 -7.71 -4.68
C CYS A 841 -2.56 -7.86 -4.89
N GLY A 842 -1.89 -8.61 -4.00
CA GLY A 842 -0.44 -8.70 -3.90
C GLY A 842 0.15 -7.80 -2.81
N LYS A 843 1.49 -7.83 -2.67
CA LYS A 843 2.26 -7.00 -1.72
C LYS A 843 2.77 -5.70 -2.36
N PHE A 844 3.16 -4.73 -1.54
CA PHE A 844 3.65 -3.41 -1.98
C PHE A 844 2.69 -2.75 -2.98
N TYR A 845 1.41 -2.75 -2.63
CA TYR A 845 0.35 -2.38 -3.56
C TYR A 845 0.26 -0.86 -3.76
N ALA A 846 0.32 -0.41 -5.01
CA ALA A 846 0.47 0.98 -5.41
C ALA A 846 -0.63 1.91 -4.85
N ARG A 847 -1.87 1.41 -4.69
CA ARG A 847 -3.00 2.17 -4.14
C ARG A 847 -2.71 2.69 -2.73
N ALA A 848 -1.87 2.01 -1.95
CA ALA A 848 -1.53 2.43 -0.59
C ALA A 848 -0.74 3.74 -0.55
N MET A 849 -0.12 4.17 -1.66
CA MET A 849 0.46 5.52 -1.79
C MET A 849 -0.58 6.65 -1.76
N SER A 850 -1.88 6.34 -1.72
CA SER A 850 -2.93 7.28 -1.34
C SER A 850 -2.80 7.78 0.11
N SER A 851 -2.01 7.11 0.96
CA SER A 851 -1.71 7.54 2.33
C SER A 851 -1.18 8.97 2.41
N TRP A 852 -0.46 9.43 1.38
CA TRP A 852 0.03 10.81 1.26
C TRP A 852 -1.11 11.84 1.29
N SER A 853 -2.33 11.45 0.91
CA SER A 853 -3.51 12.28 1.01
C SER A 853 -3.79 12.71 2.44
N LEU A 854 -3.43 11.91 3.47
CA LEU A 854 -3.61 12.27 4.87
C LEU A 854 -2.76 13.48 5.27
N LEU A 855 -1.54 13.60 4.71
CA LEU A 855 -0.70 14.79 4.91
C LEU A 855 -1.39 16.02 4.33
N THR A 856 -1.75 15.97 3.04
CA THR A 856 -2.44 17.08 2.35
C THR A 856 -3.80 17.39 2.97
N ALA A 857 -4.47 16.38 3.54
CA ALA A 857 -5.74 16.52 4.23
C ALA A 857 -5.59 17.32 5.52
N CYS A 858 -4.63 16.95 6.36
CA CYS A 858 -4.32 17.66 7.61
C CYS A 858 -3.93 19.13 7.36
N GLN A 859 -3.24 19.37 6.25
CA GLN A 859 -2.74 20.68 5.83
C GLN A 859 -3.77 21.59 5.17
N GLY A 860 -4.76 21.00 4.49
CA GLY A 860 -5.56 21.72 3.50
C GLY A 860 -4.68 22.40 2.45
N ALA A 861 -3.66 21.70 1.95
CA ALA A 861 -2.65 22.27 1.05
C ALA A 861 -3.27 22.71 -0.29
N ILE A 862 -2.83 23.86 -0.78
CA ILE A 862 -3.15 24.45 -2.08
C ILE A 862 -1.83 24.66 -2.81
N VAL A 863 -1.70 24.09 -4.01
CA VAL A 863 -0.52 24.24 -4.86
C VAL A 863 -0.99 24.42 -6.29
N ASP A 864 -0.58 25.50 -6.91
CA ASP A 864 -0.71 25.77 -8.35
C ASP A 864 0.61 26.40 -8.80
N GLY A 865 1.49 25.55 -9.31
CA GLY A 865 2.82 25.93 -9.76
C GLY A 865 2.81 26.97 -10.87
N PRO A 866 2.06 26.77 -11.97
CA PRO A 866 2.02 27.73 -13.08
C PRO A 866 1.47 29.09 -12.67
N ALA A 867 0.46 29.14 -11.78
CA ALA A 867 -0.03 30.39 -11.20
C ALA A 867 0.83 30.94 -10.05
N LYS A 868 1.92 30.23 -9.67
CA LYS A 868 2.81 30.56 -8.55
C LYS A 868 2.02 30.75 -7.25
N THR A 869 1.03 29.91 -7.01
CA THR A 869 0.18 29.94 -5.83
C THR A 869 0.54 28.81 -4.89
N ILE A 870 0.72 29.15 -3.61
CA ILE A 870 0.86 28.18 -2.52
C ILE A 870 -0.01 28.60 -1.34
N GLY A 871 -0.62 27.64 -0.66
CA GLY A 871 -1.46 27.94 0.48
C GLY A 871 -1.78 26.76 1.35
N PHE A 872 -2.33 27.08 2.53
CA PHE A 872 -2.61 26.09 3.56
C PHE A 872 -3.88 26.47 4.31
N LEU A 873 -4.78 25.49 4.46
CA LEU A 873 -6.02 25.57 5.23
C LEU A 873 -6.02 24.48 6.32
N PRO A 874 -5.15 24.55 7.34
CA PRO A 874 -4.95 23.43 8.26
C PRO A 874 -6.23 23.06 9.01
N VAL A 875 -6.58 21.78 8.95
CA VAL A 875 -7.64 21.18 9.80
C VAL A 875 -7.04 20.51 11.04
N TRP A 876 -5.78 20.06 10.94
CA TRP A 876 -5.00 19.57 12.07
C TRP A 876 -4.36 20.75 12.82
N ARG A 877 -4.64 20.88 14.12
CA ARG A 877 -4.08 21.92 15.00
C ARG A 877 -4.03 23.32 14.33
N PRO A 878 -5.16 23.88 13.89
CA PRO A 878 -5.17 25.16 13.16
C PRO A 878 -4.51 26.32 13.93
N ASP A 879 -4.45 26.25 15.26
CA ASP A 879 -3.83 27.29 16.10
C ASP A 879 -2.31 27.14 16.30
N ASP A 880 -1.76 25.97 16.01
CA ASP A 880 -0.34 25.63 16.09
C ASP A 880 -0.03 24.46 15.13
N HIS A 881 0.00 24.75 13.83
CA HIS A 881 0.22 23.74 12.80
C HIS A 881 1.67 23.76 12.32
N ALA A 882 2.27 22.60 12.12
CA ALA A 882 3.54 22.46 11.42
C ALA A 882 3.53 21.21 10.55
N SER A 883 3.92 21.33 9.28
CA SER A 883 3.92 20.18 8.38
C SER A 883 4.81 20.35 7.15
N PHE A 884 5.36 19.24 6.68
CA PHE A 884 6.14 19.15 5.45
C PHE A 884 5.28 19.37 4.22
N PHE A 885 5.70 20.25 3.30
CA PHE A 885 5.01 20.47 2.03
C PHE A 885 5.91 20.19 0.83
N THR A 886 5.27 19.90 -0.30
CA THR A 886 5.93 19.78 -1.61
C THR A 886 5.33 20.81 -2.56
N ALA A 887 6.15 21.33 -3.47
CA ALA A 887 5.80 22.22 -4.56
C ALA A 887 6.55 21.76 -5.84
N PRO A 888 6.27 22.33 -7.02
CA PRO A 888 6.84 21.83 -8.28
C PRO A 888 8.37 21.76 -8.34
N GLN A 889 9.06 22.70 -7.67
CA GLN A 889 10.52 22.87 -7.73
C GLN A 889 11.19 22.97 -6.37
N GLY A 890 10.44 22.80 -5.27
CA GLY A 890 10.99 22.85 -3.93
C GLY A 890 10.07 22.21 -2.89
N TRP A 891 10.62 21.98 -1.70
CA TRP A 891 9.88 21.45 -0.57
C TRP A 891 10.45 22.02 0.74
N GLY A 892 9.65 21.98 1.80
CA GLY A 892 10.01 22.62 3.05
C GLY A 892 9.03 22.36 4.17
N LEU A 893 9.05 23.23 5.18
CA LEU A 893 8.17 23.17 6.33
C LEU A 893 7.24 24.39 6.34
N TYR A 894 5.94 24.14 6.41
CA TYR A 894 4.94 25.17 6.69
C TYR A 894 4.68 25.22 8.20
N ARG A 895 4.59 26.43 8.77
CA ARG A 895 4.18 26.65 10.15
C ARG A 895 3.07 27.70 10.23
N GLN A 896 2.12 27.48 11.12
CA GLN A 896 1.04 28.41 11.41
C GLN A 896 0.86 28.54 12.93
N SER A 897 0.64 29.77 13.41
CA SER A 897 0.17 30.01 14.77
C SER A 897 -0.95 31.06 14.80
N ARG A 898 -1.96 30.84 15.65
CA ARG A 898 -3.05 31.79 15.92
C ARG A 898 -3.02 32.16 17.40
N LYS A 899 -2.63 33.39 17.72
CA LYS A 899 -2.51 33.89 19.10
C LYS A 899 -2.89 35.36 19.17
N GLU A 900 -3.62 35.76 20.22
CA GLU A 900 -3.86 37.17 20.55
C GLU A 900 -4.40 38.02 19.38
N GLY A 901 -5.29 37.46 18.56
CA GLY A 901 -5.84 38.16 17.38
C GLY A 901 -4.87 38.28 16.20
N GLU A 902 -3.75 37.55 16.20
CA GLU A 902 -2.82 37.48 15.07
C GLU A 902 -2.72 36.05 14.52
N LEU A 903 -2.81 35.92 13.19
CA LEU A 903 -2.45 34.72 12.44
C LEU A 903 -1.05 34.92 11.85
N THR A 904 -0.09 34.11 12.28
CA THR A 904 1.26 34.05 11.68
C THR A 904 1.38 32.78 10.85
N CYS A 905 1.66 32.94 9.56
CA CYS A 905 1.98 31.87 8.62
C CYS A 905 3.46 31.97 8.21
N ARG A 906 4.11 30.84 8.03
CA ARG A 906 5.53 30.78 7.65
C ARG A 906 5.80 29.63 6.70
N ILE A 907 6.44 29.94 5.58
CA ILE A 907 7.02 28.96 4.66
C ILE A 907 8.52 28.98 4.88
N GLU A 908 9.08 27.84 5.29
CA GLU A 908 10.52 27.62 5.47
C GLU A 908 10.99 26.68 4.36
N LEU A 909 11.59 27.22 3.30
CA LEU A 909 12.03 26.40 2.16
C LEU A 909 13.32 25.67 2.53
N ARG A 910 13.36 24.35 2.32
CA ARG A 910 14.51 23.51 2.71
C ARG A 910 15.31 23.03 1.52
N TYR A 911 14.66 22.86 0.38
CA TYR A 911 15.29 22.34 -0.82
C TYR A 911 14.67 22.95 -2.07
N GLY A 912 15.51 23.16 -3.08
CA GLY A 912 15.11 23.69 -4.37
C GLY A 912 14.70 25.15 -4.30
N SER A 913 13.74 25.53 -5.14
CA SER A 913 13.25 26.89 -5.27
C SER A 913 11.72 26.93 -5.27
N LEU A 914 11.15 28.04 -4.81
CA LEU A 914 9.70 28.27 -4.83
C LEU A 914 9.41 29.70 -5.30
N ASP A 915 8.77 29.80 -6.46
CA ASP A 915 8.21 31.04 -6.96
C ASP A 915 6.81 31.26 -6.35
N VAL A 916 6.57 32.42 -5.74
CA VAL A 916 5.30 32.76 -5.09
C VAL A 916 4.78 34.10 -5.58
N ASN A 917 3.70 34.09 -6.34
CA ASN A 917 2.92 35.27 -6.69
C ASN A 917 1.70 35.44 -5.75
N ARG A 918 1.12 34.32 -5.32
CA ARG A 918 -0.06 34.31 -4.46
C ARG A 918 0.14 33.38 -3.27
N PHE A 919 -0.20 33.86 -2.07
CA PHE A 919 -0.24 33.05 -0.86
C PHE A 919 -1.68 32.95 -0.34
N VAL A 920 -2.14 31.74 -0.03
CA VAL A 920 -3.50 31.51 0.50
C VAL A 920 -3.42 30.98 1.94
N ALA A 921 -4.17 31.62 2.84
CA ALA A 921 -4.26 31.23 4.25
C ALA A 921 -5.71 31.03 4.71
N GLY A 922 -5.94 30.05 5.58
CA GLY A 922 -7.24 29.84 6.21
C GLY A 922 -7.47 30.80 7.37
N LEU A 923 -8.55 31.58 7.29
CA LEU A 923 -8.97 32.49 8.36
C LEU A 923 -9.75 31.74 9.46
N PRO A 924 -9.61 32.13 10.73
CA PRO A 924 -10.50 31.65 11.78
C PRO A 924 -11.96 32.07 11.49
N PRO A 925 -12.94 31.19 11.73
CA PRO A 925 -14.36 31.55 11.58
C PRO A 925 -14.72 32.80 12.39
N GLY A 926 -15.55 33.69 11.83
CA GLY A 926 -16.03 34.89 12.53
C GLY A 926 -15.00 36.01 12.67
N THR A 927 -13.90 35.99 11.90
CA THR A 927 -12.88 37.05 11.91
C THR A 927 -12.82 37.82 10.60
N ARG A 928 -12.39 39.09 10.68
CA ARG A 928 -12.04 39.93 9.52
C ARG A 928 -10.57 40.32 9.57
N VAL A 929 -9.99 40.59 8.40
CA VAL A 929 -8.59 41.01 8.28
C VAL A 929 -8.49 42.52 8.49
N ALA A 930 -7.70 42.93 9.50
CA ALA A 930 -7.44 44.33 9.81
C ALA A 930 -6.15 44.85 9.16
N ALA A 931 -5.11 44.03 9.16
CA ALA A 931 -3.83 44.36 8.53
C ALA A 931 -3.09 43.08 8.12
N VAL A 932 -2.26 43.19 7.09
CA VAL A 932 -1.37 42.12 6.63
C VAL A 932 0.05 42.69 6.51
N HIS A 933 1.02 41.93 7.01
CA HIS A 933 2.44 42.20 6.81
C HIS A 933 3.11 40.94 6.28
N ALA A 934 3.91 41.07 5.22
CA ALA A 934 4.66 39.97 4.63
C ALA A 934 6.14 40.34 4.51
N ALA A 935 7.02 39.39 4.83
CA ALA A 935 8.47 39.58 4.70
C ALA A 935 9.16 38.28 4.25
N VAL A 936 10.21 38.42 3.46
CA VAL A 936 11.15 37.34 3.11
C VAL A 936 12.46 37.64 3.82
N ASP A 937 12.93 36.73 4.68
CA ASP A 937 14.17 36.89 5.45
C ASP A 937 14.28 38.25 6.14
N GLU A 938 13.18 38.65 6.80
CA GLU A 938 13.03 39.92 7.53
C GLU A 938 12.91 41.18 6.65
N GLN A 939 13.06 41.06 5.33
CA GLN A 939 12.81 42.14 4.38
C GLN A 939 11.33 42.21 3.99
N GLU A 940 10.67 43.32 4.29
CA GLU A 940 9.27 43.57 3.97
C GLU A 940 9.02 43.52 2.45
N THR A 941 7.90 42.92 2.06
CA THR A 941 7.48 42.83 0.65
C THR A 941 6.05 43.37 0.49
N PRO A 942 5.80 44.26 -0.49
CA PRO A 942 4.46 44.82 -0.69
C PRO A 942 3.47 43.75 -1.17
N VAL A 943 2.35 43.67 -0.46
CA VAL A 943 1.30 42.67 -0.68
C VAL A 943 -0.09 43.30 -0.59
N THR A 944 -1.00 42.87 -1.45
CA THR A 944 -2.43 43.20 -1.36
C THR A 944 -3.21 41.98 -0.88
N SER A 945 -4.26 42.20 -0.10
CA SER A 945 -5.06 41.11 0.49
C SER A 945 -6.53 41.20 0.12
N SER A 946 -7.14 40.07 -0.18
CA SER A 946 -8.61 39.91 -0.24
C SER A 946 -9.04 38.71 0.61
N ALA A 947 -10.25 38.77 1.18
CA ALA A 947 -10.78 37.71 2.02
C ALA A 947 -12.21 37.35 1.61
N ALA A 948 -12.46 36.08 1.36
CA ALA A 948 -13.79 35.55 1.02
C ALA A 948 -13.90 34.07 1.43
N GLY A 949 -15.08 33.65 1.90
CA GLY A 949 -15.34 32.23 2.21
C GLY A 949 -14.37 31.61 3.22
N GLY A 950 -13.90 32.37 4.21
CA GLY A 950 -12.91 31.90 5.19
C GLY A 950 -11.48 31.73 4.64
N ARG A 951 -11.21 32.16 3.41
CA ARG A 951 -9.87 32.18 2.81
C ARG A 951 -9.36 33.62 2.70
N LEU A 952 -8.11 33.83 3.08
CA LEU A 952 -7.33 35.02 2.80
C LEU A 952 -6.43 34.74 1.60
N VAL A 953 -6.53 35.58 0.57
CA VAL A 953 -5.66 35.55 -0.61
C VAL A 953 -4.76 36.78 -0.57
N LEU A 954 -3.46 36.53 -0.59
CA LEU A 954 -2.42 37.54 -0.66
C LEU A 954 -1.79 37.53 -2.04
N GLU A 955 -1.72 38.69 -2.69
CA GLU A 955 -1.08 38.87 -3.99
C GLU A 955 0.12 39.79 -3.83
N PHE A 956 1.30 39.29 -4.20
CA PHE A 956 2.53 40.06 -4.11
C PHE A 956 2.65 40.99 -5.32
N SER A 957 3.07 42.24 -5.08
CA SER A 957 3.25 43.23 -6.15
C SER A 957 4.23 42.79 -7.25
N ARG A 958 5.15 41.89 -6.90
CA ARG A 958 6.05 41.16 -7.81
C ARG A 958 6.16 39.72 -7.32
N PRO A 959 6.25 38.72 -8.22
CA PRO A 959 6.52 37.35 -7.82
C PRO A 959 7.78 37.25 -6.95
N LEU A 960 7.65 36.62 -5.78
CA LEU A 960 8.75 36.29 -4.90
C LEU A 960 9.46 35.04 -5.44
N ARG A 961 10.77 34.97 -5.22
CA ARG A 961 11.55 33.76 -5.46
C ARG A 961 12.25 33.37 -4.17
N LEU A 962 11.82 32.26 -3.59
CA LEU A 962 12.44 31.65 -2.43
C LEU A 962 13.45 30.61 -2.91
N GLU A 963 14.67 30.66 -2.37
CA GLU A 963 15.69 29.63 -2.55
C GLU A 963 15.81 28.83 -1.24
N ALA A 964 16.52 27.71 -1.25
CA ALA A 964 16.76 26.94 -0.04
C ALA A 964 17.26 27.85 1.11
N ASP A 965 16.73 27.61 2.30
CA ASP A 965 16.93 28.39 3.54
C ASP A 965 16.23 29.75 3.61
N HIS A 966 15.65 30.27 2.51
CA HIS A 966 14.77 31.44 2.58
C HIS A 966 13.49 31.13 3.36
N ARG A 967 12.94 32.17 3.99
CA ARG A 967 11.74 32.10 4.79
C ARG A 967 10.77 33.24 4.47
N LEU A 968 9.58 32.88 3.98
CA LEU A 968 8.44 33.80 3.88
C LEU A 968 7.65 33.78 5.19
N VAL A 969 7.42 34.94 5.78
CA VAL A 969 6.58 35.15 6.97
C VAL A 969 5.44 36.09 6.61
N VAL A 970 4.22 35.65 6.89
CA VAL A 970 3.00 36.44 6.75
C VAL A 970 2.36 36.58 8.13
N LYS A 971 2.12 37.81 8.55
CA LYS A 971 1.39 38.14 9.77
C LYS A 971 0.09 38.85 9.41
N VAL A 972 -1.01 38.39 9.98
CA VAL A 972 -2.35 38.88 9.70
C VAL A 972 -2.98 39.28 11.03
N ARG A 973 -3.24 40.57 11.22
CA ARG A 973 -4.03 41.05 12.36
C ARG A 973 -5.50 40.82 12.06
N LEU A 974 -6.17 40.17 12.99
CA LEU A 974 -7.57 39.77 12.92
C LEU A 974 -8.40 40.58 13.90
N GLU A 975 -9.61 40.91 13.50
CA GLU A 975 -10.63 41.48 14.36
C GLU A 975 -11.84 40.54 14.40
N GLU A 976 -12.45 40.40 15.57
CA GLU A 976 -13.72 39.68 15.68
C GLU A 976 -14.83 40.45 14.97
N VAL A 977 -15.62 39.75 14.16
CA VAL A 977 -16.85 40.30 13.63
C VAL A 977 -17.89 40.18 14.75
N GLY A 978 -18.29 41.30 15.33
CA GLY A 978 -19.35 41.35 16.34
C GLY A 978 -20.57 40.57 15.85
N ARG A 979 -21.10 39.68 16.71
CA ARG A 979 -22.22 38.79 16.39
C ARG A 979 -23.46 39.54 15.96
#